data_AF-A0A969W9P9-F1
#
_entry.id   AF-A0A969W9P9-F1
#
_cell.length_a   1.000
_cell.length_b   1.000
_cell.length_c   1.000
_cell.angle_alpha   90.00
_cell.angle_beta   90.00
_cell.angle_gamma   90.00
#
_symmetry.space_group_name_H-M   'P 1'
#
loop_
_entity.id
_entity.type
_entity.pdbx_description
1 polymer ?
#
loop_
_entity_poly.entity_id
_entity_poly.type
_entity_poly.pdbx_seq_one_letter_code
_entity_poly.pdbx_strand_id
1 'polypeptide(L)'
;MKTTLRACVDGISDFLIGWRHALAVLFLAMTVVFGWSATRVQLDPGFMKQIPIHHPYMQTMMDHIKHFSGANSLLVNLRWKGKGDIYNKPFFEAMRKATDDVFLIPGVDRTRVSSIFTPNTYYIEITEDGFKGEPVVPARFSATPEQLARVRHNVSLSGQVGLLVSNDYKSALIRADLQEVDTGNPAEAEIFYRRVIRNLADIRGQFESPHEYVYTLKQDHPPFKAGQEIDHGYVDYGWSLGMQAFYERPPGGGEPIKIKGSELDVKAVANPDYNPDVEVNIIGFAQLLGDVINGLVGVFAFFAVAFVITMVLLFLYSRSLRLTLVALIVALLPVLWLLGILPMIGFGIDPMSILVPFLIFSIGVSHAVQMTNAWRHEVVRGATAVDASRAAFRKLFIPGAVALLTNALGFAVIMFIDIPIVHELGITACLGVLLMIVTNKMILPIILTHIRLEQRSRENSLKPPSTRQMAIWKQMARCAQPRFALGVFAVCLVLLFVTTHASRGLVIGDTGTGAPELRPTSRYNHDNGEIANHYNIGTDVLSVIVEAPDFAGDSCLHYPVMNLIDQFELYMRGVQGVRSVTSVAGIGKLVIGAFNEGNPRWRALPRSEVGLSTGSKAFDPALGLNTESCRAIQVLVFMKNHEGATIAHAVDQVKDFIKAHPVDGVRMRLASGNVGVMAATNEAVESAEAKMLLAIFGALALLCLLTFRSWRATLCVLVPLTMVSIFCNALMATMDIGLKVATLPVVALGVGVGVDYGIYLFERIQHYLRDGQPFGEAFREAMLERGTAAVFTAITMAIGVGTWTFSALKFQADMGLLLSFMFLVNMLGAICLLPALGAWLFRERAAPQPKPAPHRVAEA
;
A
#
# COMPACT_ATOMS: atom_id res chain seq x y z
N MET A 1 -19.12 -32.97 26.29
CA MET A 1 -18.53 -32.07 25.26
C MET A 1 -17.13 -32.50 24.80
N LYS A 2 -16.15 -32.77 25.68
CA LYS A 2 -14.78 -33.21 25.27
C LYS A 2 -14.74 -34.60 24.61
N THR A 3 -15.57 -35.53 25.06
CA THR A 3 -15.68 -36.88 24.49
C THR A 3 -16.35 -36.87 23.11
N THR A 4 -17.40 -36.07 22.94
CA THR A 4 -18.12 -35.90 21.68
C THR A 4 -17.27 -35.26 20.58
N LEU A 5 -16.50 -34.21 20.91
CA LEU A 5 -15.63 -33.54 19.94
C LEU A 5 -14.46 -34.44 19.51
N ARG A 6 -13.84 -35.17 20.44
CA ARG A 6 -12.79 -36.16 20.11
C ARG A 6 -13.32 -37.28 19.24
N ALA A 7 -14.48 -37.85 19.57
CA ALA A 7 -15.11 -38.90 18.76
C ALA A 7 -15.41 -38.42 17.33
N CYS A 8 -15.84 -37.15 17.17
CA CYS A 8 -16.03 -36.54 15.86
C CYS A 8 -14.70 -36.42 15.09
N VAL A 9 -13.63 -35.94 15.74
CA VAL A 9 -12.30 -35.83 15.13
C VAL A 9 -11.72 -37.19 14.77
N ASP A 10 -11.93 -38.21 15.60
CA ASP A 10 -11.53 -39.58 15.30
C ASP A 10 -12.29 -40.12 14.09
N GLY A 11 -13.61 -39.90 14.01
CA GLY A 11 -14.43 -40.25 12.85
C GLY A 11 -13.98 -39.55 11.56
N ILE A 12 -13.70 -38.25 11.62
CA ILE A 12 -13.16 -37.49 10.49
C ILE A 12 -11.79 -38.03 10.07
N SER A 13 -10.91 -38.32 11.03
CA SER A 13 -9.59 -38.87 10.76
C SER A 13 -9.67 -40.22 10.05
N ASP A 14 -10.63 -41.05 10.45
CA ASP A 14 -10.79 -42.41 9.93
C ASP A 14 -11.40 -42.38 8.53
N PHE A 15 -12.36 -41.49 8.29
CA PHE A 15 -12.89 -41.20 6.97
C PHE A 15 -11.80 -40.65 6.03
N LEU A 16 -11.07 -39.62 6.46
CA LEU A 16 -10.03 -38.95 5.68
C LEU A 16 -8.93 -39.92 5.23
N ILE A 17 -8.45 -40.76 6.14
CA ILE A 17 -7.37 -41.72 5.86
C ILE A 17 -7.89 -42.96 5.15
N GLY A 18 -9.13 -43.38 5.42
CA GLY A 18 -9.78 -44.50 4.74
C GLY A 18 -10.06 -44.22 3.26
N TRP A 19 -10.51 -43.01 2.93
CA TRP A 19 -10.85 -42.57 1.57
C TRP A 19 -9.73 -41.77 0.89
N ARG A 20 -8.50 -41.89 1.39
CA ARG A 20 -7.35 -41.07 0.98
C ARG A 20 -7.10 -41.00 -0.53
N HIS A 21 -7.31 -42.09 -1.27
CA HIS A 21 -7.09 -42.12 -2.72
C HIS A 21 -8.18 -41.34 -3.48
N ALA A 22 -9.45 -41.56 -3.13
CA ALA A 22 -10.57 -40.83 -3.73
C ALA A 22 -10.49 -39.33 -3.42
N LEU A 23 -10.17 -38.98 -2.17
CA LEU A 23 -10.00 -37.58 -1.75
C LEU A 23 -8.78 -36.93 -2.39
N ALA A 24 -7.67 -37.66 -2.58
CA ALA A 24 -6.51 -37.13 -3.30
C ALA A 24 -6.84 -36.77 -4.75
N VAL A 25 -7.60 -37.61 -5.46
CA VAL A 25 -8.05 -37.33 -6.84
C VAL A 25 -8.98 -36.12 -6.87
N LEU A 26 -9.94 -36.02 -5.93
CA LEU A 26 -10.83 -34.88 -5.82
C LEU A 26 -10.06 -33.57 -5.60
N PHE A 27 -9.13 -33.55 -4.64
CA PHE A 27 -8.34 -32.35 -4.33
C PHE A 27 -7.39 -31.97 -5.46
N LEU A 28 -6.84 -32.95 -6.19
CA LEU A 28 -6.05 -32.68 -7.40
C LEU A 28 -6.92 -32.03 -8.48
N ALA A 29 -8.13 -32.55 -8.73
CA ALA A 29 -9.06 -31.98 -9.69
C ALA A 29 -9.46 -30.54 -9.31
N MET A 30 -9.77 -30.28 -8.04
CA MET A 30 -10.04 -28.92 -7.54
C MET A 30 -8.83 -27.99 -7.75
N THR A 31 -7.62 -28.49 -7.50
CA THR A 31 -6.38 -27.71 -7.69
C THR A 31 -6.16 -27.35 -9.15
N VAL A 32 -6.46 -28.25 -10.09
CA VAL A 32 -6.40 -27.96 -11.53
C VAL A 32 -7.44 -26.92 -11.94
N VAL A 33 -8.68 -27.03 -11.45
CA VAL A 33 -9.74 -26.05 -11.74
C VAL A 33 -9.39 -24.66 -11.22
N PHE A 34 -8.98 -24.55 -9.95
CA PHE A 34 -8.57 -23.27 -9.39
C PHE A 34 -7.28 -22.73 -10.03
N GLY A 35 -6.32 -23.61 -10.36
CA GLY A 35 -5.11 -23.21 -11.07
C GLY A 35 -5.40 -22.65 -12.46
N TRP A 36 -6.36 -23.22 -13.19
CA TRP A 36 -6.82 -22.68 -14.46
C TRP A 36 -7.52 -21.32 -14.28
N SER A 37 -8.41 -21.20 -13.28
CA SER A 37 -9.06 -19.92 -12.96
C SER A 37 -8.04 -18.84 -12.56
N ALA A 38 -6.98 -19.20 -11.82
CA ALA A 38 -5.94 -18.27 -11.38
C ALA A 38 -5.20 -17.60 -12.55
N THR A 39 -5.15 -18.23 -13.73
CA THR A 39 -4.55 -17.61 -14.93
C THR A 39 -5.37 -16.44 -15.49
N ARG A 40 -6.62 -16.26 -15.02
CA ARG A 40 -7.53 -15.20 -15.43
C ARG A 40 -7.58 -14.03 -14.44
N VAL A 41 -6.76 -14.06 -13.39
CA VAL A 41 -6.67 -12.97 -12.43
C VAL A 41 -6.17 -11.71 -13.13
N GLN A 42 -6.92 -10.62 -12.96
CA GLN A 42 -6.57 -9.30 -13.49
C GLN A 42 -6.02 -8.44 -12.36
N LEU A 43 -5.10 -7.54 -12.70
CA LEU A 43 -4.66 -6.48 -11.81
C LEU A 43 -5.72 -5.38 -11.81
N ASP A 44 -6.19 -5.01 -10.62
CA ASP A 44 -7.19 -3.96 -10.44
C ASP A 44 -6.63 -2.87 -9.51
N PRO A 45 -5.79 -1.96 -10.02
CA PRO A 45 -5.19 -0.89 -9.23
C PRO A 45 -6.17 0.28 -9.01
N GLY A 46 -7.43 0.00 -8.69
CA GLY A 46 -8.46 1.02 -8.51
C GLY A 46 -8.15 1.98 -7.36
N PHE A 47 -7.68 3.19 -7.66
CA PHE A 47 -7.40 4.23 -6.66
C PHE A 47 -8.65 4.60 -5.84
N MET A 48 -9.82 4.63 -6.49
CA MET A 48 -11.10 4.86 -5.81
C MET A 48 -11.38 3.86 -4.69
N LYS A 49 -10.82 2.64 -4.75
CA LYS A 49 -10.99 1.63 -3.69
C LYS A 49 -10.22 1.98 -2.42
N GLN A 50 -9.21 2.84 -2.51
CA GLN A 50 -8.42 3.29 -1.36
C GLN A 50 -9.11 4.43 -0.59
N ILE A 51 -10.12 5.03 -1.19
CA ILE A 51 -10.78 6.22 -0.70
C ILE A 51 -12.06 5.84 0.07
N PRO A 52 -12.37 6.48 1.21
CA PRO A 52 -13.65 6.28 1.90
C PRO A 52 -14.79 6.98 1.14
N ILE A 53 -15.38 6.31 0.15
CA ILE A 53 -16.40 6.88 -0.76
C ILE A 53 -17.63 7.44 0.00
N HIS A 54 -17.97 6.86 1.15
CA HIS A 54 -19.09 7.31 1.97
C HIS A 54 -18.78 8.55 2.84
N HIS A 55 -17.52 9.00 2.89
CA HIS A 55 -17.12 10.17 3.66
C HIS A 55 -17.76 11.45 3.10
N PRO A 56 -18.23 12.41 3.93
CA PRO A 56 -18.86 13.65 3.47
C PRO A 56 -18.02 14.43 2.45
N TYR A 57 -16.71 14.46 2.65
CA TYR A 57 -15.76 15.12 1.74
C TYR A 57 -15.77 14.49 0.35
N MET A 58 -15.85 13.15 0.30
CA MET A 58 -15.86 12.41 -0.95
C MET A 58 -17.19 12.56 -1.67
N GLN A 59 -18.30 12.66 -0.95
CA GLN A 59 -19.59 13.03 -1.56
C GLN A 59 -19.52 14.42 -2.20
N THR A 60 -18.94 15.41 -1.51
CA THR A 60 -18.71 16.75 -2.09
C THR A 60 -17.84 16.70 -3.34
N MET A 61 -16.78 15.89 -3.32
CA MET A 61 -15.95 15.68 -4.51
C MET A 61 -16.76 15.06 -5.65
N MET A 62 -17.50 13.97 -5.42
CA MET A 62 -18.28 13.29 -6.46
C MET A 62 -19.40 14.17 -7.04
N ASP A 63 -20.04 14.99 -6.22
CA ASP A 63 -21.07 15.94 -6.66
C ASP A 63 -20.50 16.95 -7.68
N HIS A 64 -19.22 17.31 -7.54
CA HIS A 64 -18.61 18.41 -8.29
C HIS A 64 -17.43 18.03 -9.21
N ILE A 65 -17.00 16.76 -9.22
CA ILE A 65 -15.82 16.29 -9.99
C ILE A 65 -15.93 16.53 -11.49
N LYS A 66 -17.16 16.54 -12.02
CA LYS A 66 -17.44 16.81 -13.45
C LYS A 66 -17.19 18.27 -13.83
N HIS A 67 -17.39 19.19 -12.89
CA HIS A 67 -17.26 20.63 -13.12
C HIS A 67 -15.87 21.14 -12.76
N PHE A 68 -15.33 20.65 -11.64
CA PHE A 68 -14.01 20.98 -11.13
C PHE A 68 -13.04 19.82 -11.39
N SER A 69 -12.79 19.55 -12.68
CA SER A 69 -11.76 18.58 -13.06
C SER A 69 -10.37 19.21 -12.93
N GLY A 70 -9.54 18.55 -12.14
CA GLY A 70 -8.14 18.92 -11.87
C GLY A 70 -7.38 17.87 -11.05
N ALA A 71 -8.05 16.75 -10.71
CA ALA A 71 -7.47 15.66 -9.93
C ALA A 71 -6.40 14.87 -10.70
N ASN A 72 -6.50 14.80 -12.04
CA ASN A 72 -5.56 14.08 -12.90
C ASN A 72 -4.75 15.05 -13.77
N SER A 73 -3.98 15.93 -13.11
CA SER A 73 -3.05 16.83 -13.80
C SER A 73 -1.70 16.17 -14.01
N LEU A 74 -1.13 16.42 -15.18
CA LEU A 74 0.21 16.04 -15.60
C LEU A 74 1.06 17.31 -15.63
N LEU A 75 2.22 17.27 -14.97
CA LEU A 75 3.19 18.34 -14.97
C LEU A 75 4.52 17.82 -15.55
N VAL A 76 4.97 18.44 -16.64
CA VAL A 76 6.23 18.14 -17.31
C VAL A 76 7.13 19.36 -17.21
N ASN A 77 8.19 19.27 -16.42
CA ASN A 77 9.16 20.33 -16.19
C ASN A 77 10.42 20.07 -17.01
N LEU A 78 10.88 21.07 -17.75
CA LEU A 78 12.18 21.06 -18.41
C LEU A 78 13.12 22.00 -17.68
N ARG A 79 14.29 21.51 -17.26
CA ARG A 79 15.30 22.25 -16.51
C ARG A 79 16.60 22.38 -17.31
N TRP A 80 17.15 23.60 -17.34
CA TRP A 80 18.42 23.93 -17.97
C TRP A 80 19.59 23.77 -16.98
N LYS A 81 20.43 22.75 -17.20
CA LYS A 81 21.68 22.48 -16.47
C LYS A 81 22.88 23.23 -17.01
N GLY A 82 22.79 23.74 -18.24
CA GLY A 82 23.86 24.51 -18.88
C GLY A 82 24.14 25.86 -18.21
N LYS A 83 25.15 26.57 -18.74
CA LYS A 83 25.47 27.94 -18.31
C LYS A 83 24.35 28.91 -18.70
N GLY A 84 24.06 29.90 -17.86
CA GLY A 84 22.99 30.89 -18.11
C GLY A 84 21.60 30.40 -17.71
N ASP A 85 20.55 31.11 -18.12
CA ASP A 85 19.14 30.81 -17.81
C ASP A 85 18.44 30.11 -19.00
N ILE A 86 17.13 29.83 -18.86
CA ILE A 86 16.32 29.16 -19.90
C ILE A 86 16.19 29.94 -21.21
N TYR A 87 16.55 31.23 -21.25
CA TYR A 87 16.37 32.10 -22.42
C TYR A 87 17.47 31.88 -23.46
N ASN A 88 17.58 30.64 -23.93
CA ASN A 88 18.51 30.21 -24.95
C ASN A 88 17.79 29.37 -26.02
N LYS A 89 18.36 29.31 -27.22
CA LYS A 89 17.74 28.63 -28.37
C LYS A 89 17.55 27.12 -28.15
N PRO A 90 18.57 26.34 -27.71
CA PRO A 90 18.41 24.91 -27.47
C PRO A 90 17.27 24.56 -26.51
N PHE A 91 17.15 25.31 -25.39
CA PHE A 91 16.09 25.09 -24.43
C PHE A 91 14.70 25.41 -24.99
N PHE A 92 14.54 26.52 -25.70
CA PHE A 92 13.25 26.91 -26.29
C PHE A 92 12.79 25.93 -27.39
N GLU A 93 13.73 25.36 -28.17
CA GLU A 93 13.41 24.32 -29.16
C GLU A 93 12.95 23.02 -28.47
N ALA A 94 13.64 22.59 -27.41
CA ALA A 94 13.24 21.44 -26.60
C ALA A 94 11.87 21.66 -25.93
N MET A 95 11.64 22.84 -25.35
CA MET A 95 10.39 23.20 -24.68
C MET A 95 9.20 23.25 -25.64
N ARG A 96 9.39 23.76 -26.87
CA ARG A 96 8.35 23.71 -27.91
C ARG A 96 8.02 22.27 -28.28
N LYS A 97 9.04 21.44 -28.53
CA LYS A 97 8.87 20.03 -28.90
C LYS A 97 8.14 19.25 -27.81
N ALA A 98 8.58 19.37 -26.56
CA ALA A 98 7.91 18.74 -25.42
C ALA A 98 6.46 19.23 -25.25
N THR A 99 6.18 20.52 -25.51
CA THR A 99 4.80 21.05 -25.47
C THR A 99 3.92 20.39 -26.54
N ASP A 100 4.44 20.25 -27.76
CA ASP A 100 3.72 19.60 -28.87
C ASP A 100 3.49 18.10 -28.58
N ASP A 101 4.48 17.41 -28.03
CA ASP A 101 4.36 15.98 -27.69
C ASP A 101 3.34 15.74 -26.57
N VAL A 102 3.33 16.58 -25.51
CA VAL A 102 2.31 16.53 -24.45
C VAL A 102 0.91 16.75 -25.02
N PHE A 103 0.76 17.67 -25.98
CA PHE A 103 -0.50 17.96 -26.65
C PHE A 103 -1.03 16.78 -27.50
N LEU A 104 -0.12 15.91 -27.96
CA LEU A 104 -0.43 14.71 -28.74
C LEU A 104 -0.70 13.47 -27.88
N ILE A 105 -0.44 13.51 -26.57
CA ILE A 105 -0.74 12.38 -25.68
C ILE A 105 -2.24 12.07 -25.72
N PRO A 106 -2.63 10.81 -25.99
CA PRO A 106 -4.03 10.40 -25.98
C PRO A 106 -4.69 10.69 -24.62
N GLY A 107 -5.88 11.28 -24.66
CA GLY A 107 -6.67 11.62 -23.47
C GLY A 107 -6.30 12.93 -22.79
N VAL A 108 -5.23 13.61 -23.22
CA VAL A 108 -4.96 14.98 -22.74
C VAL A 108 -6.03 15.93 -23.30
N ASP A 109 -6.63 16.72 -22.42
CA ASP A 109 -7.51 17.82 -22.83
C ASP A 109 -6.68 18.96 -23.42
N ARG A 110 -6.69 19.02 -24.75
CA ARG A 110 -5.98 20.02 -25.55
C ARG A 110 -6.35 21.46 -25.19
N THR A 111 -7.55 21.71 -24.70
CA THR A 111 -7.97 23.07 -24.30
C THR A 111 -7.36 23.50 -22.96
N ARG A 112 -6.88 22.53 -22.17
CA ARG A 112 -6.33 22.72 -20.83
C ARG A 112 -4.82 22.48 -20.75
N VAL A 113 -4.14 22.38 -21.88
CA VAL A 113 -2.67 22.40 -21.92
C VAL A 113 -2.18 23.83 -21.78
N SER A 114 -1.33 24.08 -20.79
CA SER A 114 -0.72 25.38 -20.48
C SER A 114 0.80 25.27 -20.45
N SER A 115 1.47 26.08 -21.27
CA SER A 115 2.93 26.20 -21.39
C SER A 115 3.23 27.65 -21.81
N ILE A 116 4.49 28.10 -21.70
CA ILE A 116 4.87 29.42 -22.22
C ILE A 116 4.63 29.56 -23.74
N PHE A 117 4.49 28.44 -24.46
CA PHE A 117 4.21 28.39 -25.91
C PHE A 117 2.73 28.31 -26.27
N THR A 118 1.84 28.04 -25.31
CA THR A 118 0.41 27.89 -25.60
C THR A 118 -0.28 29.25 -25.66
N PRO A 119 -1.32 29.40 -26.51
CA PRO A 119 -1.99 30.68 -26.73
C PRO A 119 -2.80 31.17 -25.52
N ASN A 120 -3.12 30.30 -24.57
CA ASN A 120 -3.78 30.63 -23.30
C ASN A 120 -2.83 31.26 -22.27
N THR A 121 -1.51 31.26 -22.52
CA THR A 121 -0.53 31.92 -21.65
C THR A 121 -0.22 33.32 -22.18
N TYR A 122 -0.93 34.32 -21.67
CA TYR A 122 -0.77 35.72 -22.07
C TYR A 122 -0.19 36.57 -20.95
N TYR A 123 0.41 37.70 -21.32
CA TYR A 123 0.69 38.79 -20.38
C TYR A 123 -0.34 39.89 -20.61
N ILE A 124 -0.71 40.59 -19.53
CA ILE A 124 -1.56 41.79 -19.63
C ILE A 124 -0.74 42.96 -19.12
N GLU A 125 -0.59 43.96 -19.97
CA GLU A 125 -0.02 45.25 -19.60
C GLU A 125 -1.12 46.32 -19.65
N ILE A 126 -1.06 47.24 -18.69
CA ILE A 126 -1.94 48.41 -18.64
C ILE A 126 -1.20 49.55 -19.33
N THR A 127 -1.74 50.01 -20.45
CA THR A 127 -1.20 51.12 -21.26
C THR A 127 -2.18 52.29 -21.26
N GLU A 128 -1.74 53.47 -21.72
CA GLU A 128 -2.61 54.66 -21.84
C GLU A 128 -3.81 54.41 -22.78
N ASP A 129 -3.66 53.52 -23.75
CA ASP A 129 -4.72 53.09 -24.68
C ASP A 129 -5.63 51.98 -24.11
N GLY A 130 -5.36 51.50 -22.89
CA GLY A 130 -6.11 50.43 -22.21
C GLY A 130 -5.31 49.14 -22.01
N PHE A 131 -6.01 48.00 -22.03
CA PHE A 131 -5.38 46.69 -21.86
C PHE A 131 -4.74 46.20 -23.14
N LYS A 132 -3.43 45.96 -23.10
CA LYS A 132 -2.74 45.23 -24.16
C LYS A 132 -2.41 43.83 -23.67
N GLY A 133 -2.97 42.83 -24.35
CA GLY A 133 -2.71 41.42 -24.08
C GLY A 133 -2.17 40.72 -25.32
N GLU A 134 -0.98 40.12 -25.22
CA GLU A 134 -0.41 39.27 -26.26
C GLU A 134 0.04 37.93 -25.61
N PRO A 135 0.10 36.83 -26.36
CA PRO A 135 0.71 35.59 -25.90
C PRO A 135 2.16 35.84 -25.44
N VAL A 136 2.59 35.14 -24.39
CA VAL A 136 3.94 35.29 -23.83
C VAL A 136 5.00 34.99 -24.88
N VAL A 137 4.83 33.88 -25.63
CA VAL A 137 5.61 33.57 -26.82
C VAL A 137 4.77 33.85 -28.07
N PRO A 138 5.20 34.76 -28.97
CA PRO A 138 4.48 35.04 -30.21
C PRO A 138 4.39 33.82 -31.13
N ALA A 139 3.31 33.69 -31.90
CA ALA A 139 3.12 32.58 -32.84
C ALA A 139 4.25 32.45 -33.89
N ARG A 140 4.88 33.57 -34.28
CA ARG A 140 6.07 33.59 -35.15
C ARG A 140 7.32 33.81 -34.30
N PHE A 141 7.86 32.74 -33.73
CA PHE A 141 9.03 32.77 -32.86
C PHE A 141 10.19 31.95 -33.45
N SER A 142 11.40 32.51 -33.46
CA SER A 142 12.61 31.89 -34.03
C SER A 142 13.81 31.93 -33.08
N ALA A 143 13.59 32.18 -31.79
CA ALA A 143 14.61 32.20 -30.74
C ALA A 143 15.85 33.07 -31.04
N THR A 144 15.66 34.21 -31.70
CA THR A 144 16.73 35.23 -31.83
C THR A 144 16.99 35.90 -30.47
N PRO A 145 18.19 36.44 -30.21
CA PRO A 145 18.49 37.09 -28.92
C PRO A 145 17.50 38.20 -28.55
N GLU A 146 17.06 38.99 -29.53
CA GLU A 146 16.05 40.04 -29.35
C GLU A 146 14.67 39.47 -29.00
N GLN A 147 14.24 38.40 -29.67
CA GLN A 147 12.97 37.73 -29.36
C GLN A 147 13.01 37.04 -27.99
N LEU A 148 14.13 36.42 -27.62
CA LEU A 148 14.32 35.81 -26.30
C LEU A 148 14.25 36.87 -25.18
N ALA A 149 14.88 38.03 -25.38
CA ALA A 149 14.79 39.15 -24.45
C ALA A 149 13.35 39.68 -24.34
N ARG A 150 12.61 39.75 -25.46
CA ARG A 150 11.18 40.12 -25.45
C ARG A 150 10.34 39.10 -24.68
N VAL A 151 10.54 37.80 -24.92
CA VAL A 151 9.82 36.75 -24.17
C VAL A 151 10.15 36.82 -22.68
N ARG A 152 11.41 37.07 -22.31
CA ARG A 152 11.79 37.29 -20.90
C ARG A 152 11.01 38.43 -20.26
N HIS A 153 10.90 39.55 -20.98
CA HIS A 153 10.10 40.68 -20.53
C HIS A 153 8.61 40.31 -20.39
N ASN A 154 8.03 39.66 -21.40
CA ASN A 154 6.64 39.21 -21.38
C ASN A 154 6.35 38.26 -20.20
N VAL A 155 7.26 37.32 -19.91
CA VAL A 155 7.15 36.40 -18.76
C VAL A 155 7.15 37.17 -17.44
N SER A 156 7.96 38.23 -17.32
CA SER A 156 7.99 39.03 -16.09
C SER A 156 6.69 39.80 -15.84
N LEU A 157 5.95 40.13 -16.90
CA LEU A 157 4.66 40.83 -16.84
C LEU A 157 3.46 39.87 -16.73
N SER A 158 3.62 38.60 -17.10
CA SER A 158 2.50 37.65 -17.18
C SER A 158 2.08 37.06 -15.83
N GLY A 159 2.86 37.28 -14.77
CA GLY A 159 2.65 36.64 -13.47
C GLY A 159 2.91 35.12 -13.49
N GLN A 160 3.55 34.60 -14.54
CA GLN A 160 3.82 33.17 -14.70
C GLN A 160 5.12 32.72 -14.01
N VAL A 161 5.90 33.65 -13.45
CA VAL A 161 7.07 33.33 -12.62
C VAL A 161 6.59 32.67 -11.32
N GLY A 162 7.11 31.49 -11.04
CA GLY A 162 6.66 30.57 -10.02
C GLY A 162 5.47 29.68 -10.42
N LEU A 163 4.83 29.88 -11.58
CA LEU A 163 3.71 29.04 -12.06
C LEU A 163 4.12 28.15 -13.24
N LEU A 164 4.53 28.77 -14.37
CA LEU A 164 5.01 28.08 -15.57
C LEU A 164 6.51 28.29 -15.81
N VAL A 165 7.13 29.26 -15.16
CA VAL A 165 8.59 29.49 -15.18
C VAL A 165 9.09 29.48 -13.75
N SER A 166 10.22 28.84 -13.46
CA SER A 166 10.74 28.76 -12.10
C SER A 166 11.18 30.13 -11.55
N ASN A 167 11.23 30.25 -10.22
CA ASN A 167 11.65 31.49 -9.55
C ASN A 167 13.11 31.88 -9.86
N ASP A 168 13.95 30.92 -10.24
CA ASP A 168 15.36 31.11 -10.59
C ASP A 168 15.60 31.22 -12.11
N TYR A 169 14.55 31.20 -12.93
CA TYR A 169 14.60 31.20 -14.40
C TYR A 169 15.46 30.06 -15.00
N LYS A 170 15.60 28.94 -14.29
CA LYS A 170 16.33 27.75 -14.75
C LYS A 170 15.44 26.64 -15.30
N SER A 171 14.12 26.74 -15.16
CA SER A 171 13.20 25.76 -15.74
C SER A 171 11.88 26.37 -16.18
N ALA A 172 11.19 25.64 -17.06
CA ALA A 172 9.84 25.94 -17.51
C ALA A 172 8.95 24.69 -17.44
N LEU A 173 7.67 24.90 -17.16
CA LEU A 173 6.69 23.86 -16.88
C LEU A 173 5.61 23.80 -17.96
N ILE A 174 5.21 22.59 -18.31
CA ILE A 174 4.03 22.28 -19.11
C ILE A 174 3.02 21.63 -18.16
N ARG A 175 1.81 22.18 -18.10
CA ARG A 175 0.68 21.62 -17.36
C ARG A 175 -0.36 21.10 -18.35
N ALA A 176 -0.87 19.91 -18.12
CA ALA A 176 -1.92 19.32 -18.92
C ALA A 176 -2.89 18.54 -18.02
N ASP A 177 -4.17 18.52 -18.37
CA ASP A 177 -5.16 17.69 -17.68
C ASP A 177 -5.42 16.43 -18.51
N LEU A 178 -5.38 15.27 -17.86
CA LEU A 178 -5.66 13.98 -18.47
C LEU A 178 -7.12 13.60 -18.19
N GLN A 179 -7.92 13.45 -19.25
CA GLN A 179 -9.29 12.96 -19.15
C GLN A 179 -9.27 11.44 -18.96
N GLU A 180 -9.98 10.96 -17.94
CA GLU A 180 -10.22 9.53 -17.77
C GLU A 180 -11.11 9.02 -18.90
N VAL A 181 -10.71 7.91 -19.52
CA VAL A 181 -11.54 7.22 -20.51
C VAL A 181 -12.43 6.24 -19.76
N ASP A 182 -13.71 6.57 -19.59
CA ASP A 182 -14.71 5.64 -19.09
C ASP A 182 -15.07 4.63 -20.19
N THR A 183 -14.26 3.59 -20.34
CA THR A 183 -14.48 2.54 -21.34
C THR A 183 -15.46 1.46 -20.87
N GLY A 184 -15.81 1.42 -19.58
CA GLY A 184 -16.51 0.28 -18.97
C GLY A 184 -15.77 -1.06 -19.07
N ASN A 185 -14.57 -1.08 -19.67
CA ASN A 185 -13.75 -2.25 -19.95
C ASN A 185 -12.35 -2.08 -19.33
N PRO A 186 -12.04 -2.79 -18.23
CA PRO A 186 -10.75 -2.68 -17.53
C PRO A 186 -9.53 -2.90 -18.42
N ALA A 187 -9.64 -3.76 -19.44
CA ALA A 187 -8.53 -4.07 -20.34
C ALA A 187 -8.18 -2.88 -21.26
N GLU A 188 -9.17 -2.12 -21.71
CA GLU A 188 -8.96 -0.93 -22.54
C GLU A 188 -8.37 0.22 -21.72
N ALA A 189 -8.82 0.39 -20.48
CA ALA A 189 -8.24 1.35 -19.55
C ALA A 189 -6.77 1.06 -19.28
N GLU A 190 -6.39 -0.21 -19.08
CA GLU A 190 -4.99 -0.61 -18.90
C GLU A 190 -4.13 -0.25 -20.12
N ILE A 191 -4.62 -0.53 -21.34
CA ILE A 191 -3.92 -0.20 -22.58
C ILE A 191 -3.73 1.32 -22.73
N PHE A 192 -4.76 2.10 -22.38
CA PHE A 192 -4.70 3.55 -22.39
C PHE A 192 -3.59 4.08 -21.46
N TYR A 193 -3.60 3.68 -20.19
CA TYR A 193 -2.58 4.12 -19.23
C TYR A 193 -1.17 3.68 -19.63
N ARG A 194 -0.99 2.43 -20.10
CA ARG A 194 0.32 1.96 -20.61
C ARG A 194 0.83 2.84 -21.75
N ARG A 195 -0.04 3.28 -22.65
CA ARG A 195 0.34 4.18 -23.75
C ARG A 195 0.72 5.57 -23.26
N VAL A 196 -0.05 6.13 -22.32
CA VAL A 196 0.28 7.42 -21.69
C VAL A 196 1.64 7.35 -21.00
N ILE A 197 1.89 6.32 -20.18
CA ILE A 197 3.16 6.11 -19.47
C ILE A 197 4.33 6.00 -20.46
N ARG A 198 4.15 5.27 -21.56
CA ARG A 198 5.17 5.16 -22.61
C ARG A 198 5.49 6.53 -23.22
N ASN A 199 4.47 7.28 -23.65
CA ASN A 199 4.67 8.62 -24.22
C ASN A 199 5.41 9.57 -23.24
N LEU A 200 5.10 9.49 -21.94
CA LEU A 200 5.82 10.28 -20.92
C LEU A 200 7.28 9.84 -20.78
N ALA A 201 7.55 8.54 -20.82
CA ALA A 201 8.90 8.01 -20.81
C ALA A 201 9.68 8.43 -22.06
N ASP A 202 9.02 8.47 -23.22
CA ASP A 202 9.62 8.90 -24.49
C ASP A 202 9.94 10.39 -24.50
N ILE A 203 9.05 11.24 -23.99
CA ILE A 203 9.33 12.69 -23.83
C ILE A 203 10.58 12.90 -22.97
N ARG A 204 10.73 12.15 -21.88
CA ARG A 204 11.95 12.22 -21.05
C ARG A 204 13.17 11.70 -21.80
N GLY A 205 13.05 10.51 -22.39
CA GLY A 205 14.15 9.83 -23.05
C GLY A 205 14.66 10.56 -24.29
N GLN A 206 13.81 11.30 -24.99
CA GLN A 206 14.18 12.13 -26.13
C GLN A 206 15.25 13.18 -25.79
N PHE A 207 15.24 13.74 -24.57
CA PHE A 207 16.23 14.73 -24.18
C PHE A 207 17.35 14.15 -23.31
N GLU A 208 17.07 13.11 -22.51
CA GLU A 208 18.01 12.53 -21.55
C GLU A 208 18.77 11.28 -22.05
N SER A 209 18.23 10.54 -23.01
CA SER A 209 18.87 9.32 -23.51
C SER A 209 19.78 9.61 -24.71
N PRO A 210 21.06 9.21 -24.69
CA PRO A 210 21.95 9.36 -25.85
C PRO A 210 21.58 8.45 -27.03
N HIS A 211 20.73 7.43 -26.78
CA HIS A 211 20.32 6.46 -27.80
C HIS A 211 18.80 6.34 -27.87
N GLU A 212 18.31 6.17 -29.09
CA GLU A 212 16.96 5.72 -29.43
C GLU A 212 17.02 4.23 -29.79
N TYR A 213 16.09 3.43 -29.28
CA TYR A 213 16.02 2.00 -29.49
C TYR A 213 14.89 1.69 -30.48
N VAL A 214 15.26 1.10 -31.61
CA VAL A 214 14.33 0.69 -32.67
C VAL A 214 14.07 -0.81 -32.55
N TYR A 215 12.80 -1.18 -32.44
CA TYR A 215 12.32 -2.55 -32.27
C TYR A 215 11.86 -3.12 -33.61
N THR A 216 12.56 -4.15 -34.10
CA THR A 216 12.31 -4.75 -35.42
C THR A 216 11.91 -6.23 -35.31
N LEU A 217 11.00 -6.72 -36.15
CA LEU A 217 10.57 -8.12 -36.13
C LEU A 217 11.69 -9.09 -36.52
N LYS A 218 11.91 -10.16 -35.73
CA LYS A 218 12.86 -11.23 -36.07
C LYS A 218 12.38 -12.14 -37.19
N GLN A 219 11.07 -12.38 -37.26
CA GLN A 219 10.43 -13.32 -38.19
C GLN A 219 9.11 -12.73 -38.69
N ASP A 220 8.60 -13.26 -39.82
CA ASP A 220 7.33 -12.83 -40.39
C ASP A 220 6.19 -13.13 -39.40
N HIS A 221 5.41 -12.10 -39.06
CA HIS A 221 4.22 -12.20 -38.24
C HIS A 221 3.06 -11.54 -39.01
N PRO A 222 2.31 -12.29 -39.84
CA PRO A 222 1.28 -11.72 -40.72
C PRO A 222 0.35 -10.76 -39.96
N PRO A 223 0.12 -9.52 -40.43
CA PRO A 223 0.49 -8.95 -41.73
C PRO A 223 1.89 -8.30 -41.83
N PHE A 224 2.69 -8.34 -40.77
CA PHE A 224 4.01 -7.71 -40.68
C PHE A 224 5.13 -8.63 -41.17
N LYS A 225 6.17 -8.05 -41.80
CA LYS A 225 7.32 -8.79 -42.33
C LYS A 225 8.52 -8.72 -41.38
N ALA A 226 9.39 -9.73 -41.45
CA ALA A 226 10.68 -9.73 -40.76
C ALA A 226 11.51 -8.49 -41.14
N GLY A 227 12.13 -7.86 -40.15
CA GLY A 227 12.90 -6.62 -40.30
C GLY A 227 12.08 -5.34 -40.33
N GLN A 228 10.73 -5.42 -40.34
CA GLN A 228 9.88 -4.25 -40.20
C GLN A 228 10.02 -3.64 -38.80
N GLU A 229 10.13 -2.32 -38.73
CA GLU A 229 10.03 -1.56 -37.49
C GLU A 229 8.60 -1.64 -36.96
N ILE A 230 8.49 -2.11 -35.73
CA ILE A 230 7.20 -2.25 -35.02
C ILE A 230 7.02 -1.13 -34.02
N ASP A 231 8.10 -0.66 -33.41
CA ASP A 231 8.06 0.41 -32.43
C ASP A 231 9.44 1.04 -32.31
N HIS A 232 9.51 2.25 -31.80
CA HIS A 232 10.75 2.90 -31.38
C HIS A 232 10.51 3.58 -30.02
N GLY A 233 11.59 3.81 -29.27
CA GLY A 233 11.50 4.53 -28.01
C GLY A 233 12.86 4.67 -27.36
N TYR A 234 12.88 5.25 -26.15
CA TYR A 234 14.14 5.66 -25.52
C TYR A 234 14.52 4.81 -24.29
N VAL A 235 13.75 3.75 -24.03
CA VAL A 235 13.96 2.83 -22.91
C VAL A 235 14.62 1.54 -23.42
N ASP A 236 15.74 1.14 -22.82
CA ASP A 236 16.31 -0.20 -23.03
C ASP A 236 15.65 -1.22 -22.10
N TYR A 237 14.82 -2.10 -22.65
CA TYR A 237 14.18 -3.17 -21.87
C TYR A 237 15.14 -4.31 -21.50
N GLY A 238 16.32 -4.43 -22.13
CA GLY A 238 17.32 -5.46 -21.86
C GLY A 238 16.71 -6.88 -21.71
N TRP A 239 16.97 -7.53 -20.58
CA TRP A 239 16.45 -8.87 -20.27
C TRP A 239 14.91 -8.93 -20.12
N SER A 240 14.27 -7.79 -19.82
CA SER A 240 12.83 -7.70 -19.59
C SER A 240 12.01 -7.56 -20.88
N LEU A 241 12.67 -7.38 -22.04
CA LEU A 241 12.01 -7.23 -23.34
C LEU A 241 11.04 -8.38 -23.64
N GLY A 242 11.40 -9.61 -23.29
CA GLY A 242 10.56 -10.80 -23.52
C GLY A 242 9.22 -10.77 -22.77
N MET A 243 9.10 -9.96 -21.72
CA MET A 243 7.87 -9.78 -20.94
C MET A 243 7.02 -8.60 -21.43
N GLN A 244 7.56 -7.77 -22.33
CA GLN A 244 6.85 -6.64 -22.91
C GLN A 244 5.92 -7.08 -24.05
N ALA A 245 4.82 -6.37 -24.18
CA ALA A 245 3.89 -6.51 -25.29
C ALA A 245 3.84 -5.20 -26.07
N PHE A 246 4.02 -5.32 -27.38
CA PHE A 246 3.94 -4.24 -28.35
C PHE A 246 2.64 -4.39 -29.12
N TYR A 247 2.06 -3.28 -29.55
CA TYR A 247 0.76 -3.26 -30.23
C TYR A 247 0.88 -2.41 -31.47
N GLU A 248 0.84 -3.04 -32.64
CA GLU A 248 0.97 -2.34 -33.92
C GLU A 248 -0.27 -2.56 -34.78
N ARG A 249 -0.69 -1.53 -35.53
CA ARG A 249 -1.87 -1.62 -36.39
C ARG A 249 -1.48 -2.13 -37.78
N PRO A 250 -2.33 -2.99 -38.41
CA PRO A 250 -2.11 -3.39 -39.80
C PRO A 250 -2.07 -2.18 -40.75
N PRO A 251 -1.24 -2.23 -41.81
CA PRO A 251 -1.15 -1.15 -42.82
C PRO A 251 -2.47 -0.80 -43.53
N GLY A 252 -3.48 -1.68 -43.48
CA GLY A 252 -4.81 -1.47 -44.07
C GLY A 252 -5.88 -0.94 -43.11
N GLY A 253 -5.51 -0.63 -41.85
CA GLY A 253 -6.46 -0.34 -40.78
C GLY A 253 -7.08 -1.62 -40.19
N GLY A 254 -7.28 -1.63 -38.88
CA GLY A 254 -7.77 -2.79 -38.13
C GLY A 254 -7.48 -2.68 -36.63
N GLU A 255 -7.85 -3.71 -35.87
CA GLU A 255 -7.50 -3.76 -34.45
C GLU A 255 -5.99 -3.93 -34.25
N PRO A 256 -5.40 -3.34 -33.19
CA PRO A 256 -3.99 -3.49 -32.88
C PRO A 256 -3.63 -4.97 -32.63
N ILE A 257 -2.60 -5.47 -33.30
CA ILE A 257 -2.12 -6.84 -33.12
C ILE A 257 -1.04 -6.83 -32.04
N LYS A 258 -1.18 -7.72 -31.06
CA LYS A 258 -0.23 -7.89 -29.96
C LYS A 258 0.99 -8.69 -30.42
N ILE A 259 2.17 -8.08 -30.37
CA ILE A 259 3.47 -8.69 -30.66
C ILE A 259 4.24 -8.84 -29.34
N LYS A 260 4.76 -10.03 -29.04
CA LYS A 260 5.59 -10.24 -27.84
C LYS A 260 7.00 -9.72 -28.08
N GLY A 261 7.59 -9.05 -27.10
CA GLY A 261 8.95 -8.52 -27.24
C GLY A 261 10.04 -9.59 -27.46
N SER A 262 9.76 -10.86 -27.16
CA SER A 262 10.65 -11.99 -27.53
C SER A 262 10.87 -12.11 -29.05
N GLU A 263 9.88 -11.69 -29.83
CA GLU A 263 9.86 -11.74 -31.30
C GLU A 263 10.54 -10.53 -31.95
N LEU A 264 11.00 -9.57 -31.14
CA LEU A 264 11.64 -8.33 -31.58
C LEU A 264 13.15 -8.37 -31.35
N ASP A 265 13.89 -7.76 -32.27
CA ASP A 265 15.30 -7.43 -32.18
C ASP A 265 15.47 -5.93 -31.94
N VAL A 266 16.49 -5.54 -31.16
CA VAL A 266 16.67 -4.16 -30.69
C VAL A 266 17.93 -3.58 -31.31
N LYS A 267 17.80 -2.41 -31.93
CA LYS A 267 18.94 -1.65 -32.47
C LYS A 267 19.01 -0.29 -31.80
N ALA A 268 20.16 0.02 -31.21
CA ALA A 268 20.45 1.35 -30.68
C ALA A 268 20.91 2.28 -31.82
N VAL A 269 20.20 3.39 -31.99
CA VAL A 269 20.47 4.49 -32.93
C VAL A 269 20.82 5.73 -32.12
N ALA A 270 21.68 6.61 -32.65
CA ALA A 270 22.03 7.85 -31.96
C ALA A 270 20.83 8.80 -31.92
N ASN A 271 20.50 9.33 -30.74
CA ASN A 271 19.40 10.26 -30.57
C ASN A 271 19.83 11.69 -30.99
N PRO A 272 19.24 12.28 -32.04
CA PRO A 272 19.60 13.62 -32.50
C PRO A 272 19.13 14.74 -31.56
N ASP A 273 18.12 14.48 -30.73
CA ASP A 273 17.53 15.45 -29.80
C ASP A 273 18.17 15.41 -28.40
N TYR A 274 19.10 14.47 -28.18
CA TYR A 274 19.80 14.34 -26.90
C TYR A 274 20.54 15.62 -26.53
N ASN A 275 20.27 16.13 -25.33
CA ASN A 275 20.95 17.30 -24.80
C ASN A 275 21.27 17.10 -23.30
N PRO A 276 22.56 16.94 -22.92
CA PRO A 276 22.93 16.73 -21.52
C PRO A 276 22.64 17.94 -20.62
N ASP A 277 22.44 19.12 -21.21
CA ASP A 277 22.07 20.33 -20.48
C ASP A 277 20.55 20.46 -20.23
N VAL A 278 19.73 19.53 -20.75
CA VAL A 278 18.27 19.50 -20.52
C VAL A 278 17.92 18.30 -19.64
N GLU A 279 17.24 18.57 -18.54
CA GLU A 279 16.66 17.57 -17.65
C GLU A 279 15.13 17.66 -17.70
N VAL A 280 14.46 16.51 -17.70
CA VAL A 280 13.00 16.43 -17.77
C VAL A 280 12.46 15.77 -16.51
N ASN A 281 11.69 16.53 -15.73
CA ASN A 281 11.01 16.04 -14.54
C ASN A 281 9.52 15.89 -14.83
N ILE A 282 8.96 14.71 -14.61
CA ILE A 282 7.56 14.42 -14.93
C ILE A 282 6.87 13.93 -13.67
N ILE A 283 5.79 14.61 -13.29
CA ILE A 283 4.91 14.20 -12.20
C ILE A 283 3.45 14.22 -12.65
N GLY A 284 2.61 13.49 -11.94
CA GLY A 284 1.19 13.34 -12.27
C GLY A 284 0.73 11.93 -11.96
N PHE A 285 -0.58 11.78 -11.78
CA PHE A 285 -1.17 10.51 -11.33
C PHE A 285 -0.87 9.35 -12.29
N ALA A 286 -0.97 9.56 -13.61
CA ALA A 286 -0.65 8.54 -14.60
C ALA A 286 0.81 8.04 -14.53
N GLN A 287 1.77 8.96 -14.30
CA GLN A 287 3.18 8.61 -14.14
C GLN A 287 3.40 7.83 -12.83
N LEU A 288 2.81 8.30 -11.72
CA LEU A 288 2.88 7.60 -10.43
C LEU A 288 2.34 6.18 -10.52
N LEU A 289 1.18 6.01 -11.16
CA LEU A 289 0.57 4.69 -11.38
C LEU A 289 1.50 3.78 -12.20
N GLY A 290 2.15 4.31 -13.24
CA GLY A 290 3.14 3.56 -14.02
C GLY A 290 4.33 3.09 -13.19
N ASP A 291 4.87 3.96 -12.35
CA ASP A 291 5.98 3.62 -11.45
C ASP A 291 5.57 2.58 -10.39
N VAL A 292 4.34 2.66 -9.87
CA VAL A 292 3.79 1.66 -8.95
C VAL A 292 3.62 0.30 -9.65
N ILE A 293 3.07 0.27 -10.86
CA ILE A 293 2.89 -0.96 -11.65
C ILE A 293 4.24 -1.61 -11.96
N ASN A 294 5.24 -0.83 -12.37
CA ASN A 294 6.59 -1.35 -12.60
C ASN A 294 7.21 -1.93 -11.31
N GLY A 295 6.93 -1.31 -10.16
CA GLY A 295 7.31 -1.82 -8.85
C GLY A 295 6.67 -3.15 -8.48
N LEU A 296 5.46 -3.46 -8.98
CA LEU A 296 4.76 -4.73 -8.69
C LEU A 296 5.52 -5.96 -9.18
N VAL A 297 6.29 -5.85 -10.28
CA VAL A 297 7.13 -6.96 -10.75
C VAL A 297 8.14 -7.38 -9.68
N GLY A 298 8.67 -6.40 -8.93
CA GLY A 298 9.54 -6.64 -7.79
C GLY A 298 8.89 -7.49 -6.71
N VAL A 299 7.58 -7.34 -6.47
CA VAL A 299 6.84 -8.11 -5.46
C VAL A 299 6.95 -9.62 -5.73
N PHE A 300 6.71 -10.06 -6.96
CA PHE A 300 6.82 -11.47 -7.34
C PHE A 300 8.26 -12.00 -7.21
N ALA A 301 9.26 -11.16 -7.51
CA ALA A 301 10.66 -11.52 -7.28
C ALA A 301 10.94 -11.76 -5.79
N PHE A 302 10.44 -10.90 -4.89
CA PHE A 302 10.56 -11.11 -3.44
C PHE A 302 9.77 -12.33 -2.95
N PHE A 303 8.64 -12.69 -3.58
CA PHE A 303 7.95 -13.97 -3.33
C PHE A 303 8.87 -15.15 -3.60
N ALA A 304 9.49 -15.17 -4.77
CA ALA A 304 10.39 -16.24 -5.16
C ALA A 304 11.60 -16.33 -4.22
N VAL A 305 12.19 -15.19 -3.84
CA VAL A 305 13.29 -15.14 -2.87
C VAL A 305 12.85 -15.67 -1.50
N ALA A 306 11.71 -15.22 -0.97
CA ALA A 306 11.17 -15.71 0.30
C ALA A 306 10.86 -17.21 0.27
N PHE A 307 10.35 -17.73 -0.86
CA PHE A 307 10.14 -19.15 -1.08
C PHE A 307 11.45 -19.93 -1.03
N VAL A 308 12.49 -19.47 -1.73
CA VAL A 308 13.82 -20.11 -1.74
C VAL A 308 14.45 -20.09 -0.34
N ILE A 309 14.41 -18.95 0.36
CA ILE A 309 14.91 -18.83 1.74
C ILE A 309 14.18 -19.82 2.65
N THR A 310 12.85 -19.87 2.56
CA THR A 310 12.03 -20.79 3.35
C THR A 310 12.37 -22.24 3.03
N MET A 311 12.59 -22.57 1.76
CA MET A 311 13.03 -23.91 1.34
C MET A 311 14.37 -24.29 1.94
N VAL A 312 15.36 -23.40 1.88
CA VAL A 312 16.70 -23.64 2.45
C VAL A 312 16.60 -23.82 3.96
N LEU A 313 15.96 -22.90 4.68
CA LEU A 313 15.81 -22.98 6.13
C LEU A 313 15.05 -24.24 6.55
N LEU A 314 13.97 -24.59 5.85
CA LEU A 314 13.18 -25.77 6.15
C LEU A 314 13.95 -27.06 5.85
N PHE A 315 14.74 -27.10 4.78
CA PHE A 315 15.66 -28.21 4.49
C PHE A 315 16.73 -28.35 5.57
N LEU A 316 17.31 -27.25 6.06
CA LEU A 316 18.28 -27.29 7.15
C LEU A 316 17.67 -27.81 8.47
N TYR A 317 16.41 -27.46 8.75
CA TYR A 317 15.67 -27.90 9.93
C TYR A 317 15.19 -29.36 9.85
N SER A 318 14.60 -29.75 8.71
CA SER A 318 14.02 -31.09 8.52
C SER A 318 15.08 -32.13 8.15
N ARG A 319 16.15 -31.71 7.46
CA ARG A 319 17.15 -32.56 6.78
C ARG A 319 16.54 -33.65 5.90
N SER A 320 15.39 -33.35 5.29
CA SER A 320 14.66 -34.23 4.39
C SER A 320 14.10 -33.44 3.23
N LEU A 321 14.56 -33.73 2.01
CA LEU A 321 14.10 -33.01 0.83
C LEU A 321 12.62 -33.26 0.57
N ARG A 322 12.17 -34.51 0.75
CA ARG A 322 10.76 -34.90 0.57
C ARG A 322 9.83 -34.15 1.52
N LEU A 323 10.18 -34.05 2.81
CA LEU A 323 9.35 -33.35 3.78
C LEU A 323 9.30 -31.84 3.51
N THR A 324 10.44 -31.26 3.13
CA THR A 324 10.53 -29.84 2.78
C THR A 324 9.66 -29.52 1.56
N LEU A 325 9.79 -30.27 0.47
CA LEU A 325 8.99 -30.05 -0.75
C LEU A 325 7.50 -30.22 -0.49
N VAL A 326 7.11 -31.24 0.27
CA VAL A 326 5.69 -31.49 0.59
C VAL A 326 5.10 -30.39 1.46
N ALA A 327 5.84 -29.93 2.47
CA ALA A 327 5.39 -28.81 3.29
C ALA A 327 5.23 -27.52 2.48
N LEU A 328 6.14 -27.24 1.54
CA LEU A 328 6.07 -26.06 0.67
C LEU A 328 4.95 -26.14 -0.36
N ILE A 329 4.81 -27.28 -1.05
CA ILE A 329 3.74 -27.49 -2.04
C ILE A 329 2.39 -27.31 -1.37
N VAL A 330 2.19 -27.94 -0.20
CA VAL A 330 0.91 -27.81 0.51
C VAL A 330 0.70 -26.39 1.04
N ALA A 331 1.75 -25.70 1.49
CA ALA A 331 1.65 -24.28 1.87
C ALA A 331 1.33 -23.34 0.68
N LEU A 332 1.65 -23.73 -0.56
CA LEU A 332 1.34 -22.97 -1.77
C LEU A 332 -0.08 -23.26 -2.30
N LEU A 333 -0.65 -24.43 -2.02
CA LEU A 333 -2.02 -24.78 -2.42
C LEU A 333 -3.09 -23.75 -2.00
N PRO A 334 -3.17 -23.28 -0.74
CA PRO A 334 -4.18 -22.29 -0.35
C PRO A 334 -3.98 -20.95 -1.08
N VAL A 335 -2.75 -20.59 -1.42
CA VAL A 335 -2.46 -19.41 -2.25
C VAL A 335 -3.01 -19.60 -3.66
N LEU A 336 -2.71 -20.72 -4.29
CA LEU A 336 -3.22 -21.04 -5.63
C LEU A 336 -4.75 -21.11 -5.66
N TRP A 337 -5.36 -21.69 -4.63
CA TRP A 337 -6.82 -21.78 -4.51
C TRP A 337 -7.45 -20.41 -4.27
N LEU A 338 -6.85 -19.57 -3.43
CA LEU A 338 -7.30 -18.18 -3.25
C LEU A 338 -7.27 -17.44 -4.59
N LEU A 339 -6.12 -17.46 -5.28
CA LEU A 339 -5.95 -16.82 -6.59
C LEU A 339 -6.95 -17.36 -7.63
N GLY A 340 -7.29 -18.65 -7.56
CA GLY A 340 -8.31 -19.25 -8.43
C GLY A 340 -9.74 -18.82 -8.10
N ILE A 341 -10.03 -18.47 -6.86
CA ILE A 341 -11.37 -18.03 -6.43
C ILE A 341 -11.59 -16.55 -6.71
N LEU A 342 -10.55 -15.70 -6.65
CA LEU A 342 -10.69 -14.24 -6.86
C LEU A 342 -11.47 -13.88 -8.16
N PRO A 343 -11.13 -14.42 -9.35
CA PRO A 343 -11.87 -14.11 -10.57
C PRO A 343 -13.30 -14.62 -10.54
N MET A 344 -13.57 -15.70 -9.80
CA MET A 344 -14.92 -16.29 -9.69
C MET A 344 -15.86 -15.42 -8.86
N ILE A 345 -15.32 -14.70 -7.88
CA ILE A 345 -16.08 -13.74 -7.07
C ILE A 345 -16.06 -12.31 -7.67
N GLY A 346 -15.42 -12.12 -8.83
CA GLY A 346 -15.32 -10.83 -9.51
C GLY A 346 -14.27 -9.88 -8.91
N PHE A 347 -13.33 -10.40 -8.10
CA PHE A 347 -12.26 -9.60 -7.51
C PHE A 347 -10.98 -9.72 -8.35
N GLY A 348 -10.28 -8.60 -8.52
CA GLY A 348 -8.92 -8.55 -9.05
C GLY A 348 -7.86 -8.67 -7.94
N ILE A 349 -6.59 -8.55 -8.31
CA ILE A 349 -5.50 -8.26 -7.37
C ILE A 349 -5.15 -6.80 -7.47
N ASP A 350 -5.33 -6.08 -6.38
CA ASP A 350 -4.80 -4.75 -6.19
C ASP A 350 -3.37 -4.80 -5.57
N PRO A 351 -2.57 -3.72 -5.70
CA PRO A 351 -1.23 -3.63 -5.11
C PRO A 351 -1.13 -3.93 -3.61
N MET A 352 -2.21 -3.76 -2.85
CA MET A 352 -2.23 -3.98 -1.40
C MET A 352 -2.63 -5.40 -1.05
N SER A 353 -3.62 -5.99 -1.73
CA SER A 353 -4.06 -7.38 -1.53
C SER A 353 -3.04 -8.40 -1.98
N ILE A 354 -2.03 -8.01 -2.77
CA ILE A 354 -0.90 -8.87 -3.10
C ILE A 354 -0.18 -9.40 -1.84
N LEU A 355 -0.27 -8.71 -0.70
CA LEU A 355 0.27 -9.15 0.59
C LEU A 355 -0.39 -10.44 1.10
N VAL A 356 -1.68 -10.63 0.84
CA VAL A 356 -2.48 -11.73 1.41
C VAL A 356 -1.97 -13.11 0.99
N PRO A 357 -1.76 -13.41 -0.32
CA PRO A 357 -1.08 -14.61 -0.77
C PRO A 357 0.19 -14.97 0.02
N PHE A 358 1.04 -14.00 0.31
CA PHE A 358 2.28 -14.26 1.03
C PHE A 358 2.06 -14.57 2.50
N LEU A 359 1.14 -13.86 3.15
CA LEU A 359 0.78 -14.15 4.54
C LEU A 359 0.19 -15.56 4.65
N ILE A 360 -0.69 -15.94 3.73
CA ILE A 360 -1.25 -17.29 3.65
C ILE A 360 -0.15 -18.32 3.44
N PHE A 361 0.81 -18.07 2.53
CA PHE A 361 1.96 -18.94 2.35
C PHE A 361 2.77 -19.08 3.65
N SER A 362 3.04 -17.96 4.32
CA SER A 362 3.84 -17.89 5.55
C SER A 362 3.18 -18.65 6.72
N ILE A 363 1.89 -18.41 6.98
CA ILE A 363 1.08 -19.15 7.96
C ILE A 363 0.98 -20.63 7.53
N GLY A 364 0.89 -20.88 6.22
CA GLY A 364 0.81 -22.21 5.63
C GLY A 364 2.05 -23.03 5.92
N VAL A 365 3.23 -22.45 5.74
CA VAL A 365 4.49 -23.09 6.10
C VAL A 365 4.50 -23.39 7.60
N SER A 366 4.07 -22.46 8.46
CA SER A 366 4.01 -22.68 9.91
C SER A 366 3.18 -23.93 10.28
N HIS A 367 1.95 -24.04 9.80
CA HIS A 367 1.11 -25.22 10.08
C HIS A 367 1.62 -26.50 9.42
N ALA A 368 2.20 -26.42 8.22
CA ALA A 368 2.79 -27.56 7.54
C ALA A 368 3.99 -28.10 8.33
N VAL A 369 4.86 -27.22 8.85
CA VAL A 369 5.99 -27.58 9.71
C VAL A 369 5.52 -28.25 11.00
N GLN A 370 4.49 -27.73 11.65
CA GLN A 370 3.97 -28.34 12.89
C GLN A 370 3.38 -29.74 12.66
N MET A 371 2.67 -29.94 11.54
CA MET A 371 2.08 -31.23 11.17
C MET A 371 3.15 -32.24 10.76
N THR A 372 4.08 -31.84 9.88
CA THR A 372 5.19 -32.71 9.45
C THR A 372 6.12 -33.07 10.60
N ASN A 373 6.36 -32.16 11.56
CA ASN A 373 7.15 -32.47 12.74
C ASN A 373 6.44 -33.46 13.69
N ALA A 374 5.13 -33.31 13.90
CA ALA A 374 4.36 -34.28 14.69
C ALA A 374 4.31 -35.66 14.02
N TRP A 375 4.11 -35.70 12.71
CA TRP A 375 4.19 -36.94 11.92
C TRP A 375 5.57 -37.60 12.03
N ARG A 376 6.65 -36.82 11.88
CA ARG A 376 8.03 -37.29 12.01
C ARG A 376 8.28 -37.93 13.37
N HIS A 377 7.78 -37.32 14.45
CA HIS A 377 7.92 -37.88 15.80
C HIS A 377 7.27 -39.26 15.95
N GLU A 378 6.11 -39.49 15.36
CA GLU A 378 5.43 -40.80 15.41
C GLU A 378 6.16 -41.86 14.56
N VAL A 379 6.65 -41.49 13.37
CA VAL A 379 7.44 -42.40 12.52
C VAL A 379 8.76 -42.80 13.20
N VAL A 380 9.42 -41.88 13.89
CA VAL A 380 10.65 -42.17 14.65
C VAL A 380 10.38 -43.12 15.82
N ARG A 381 9.19 -43.08 16.42
CA ARG A 381 8.73 -44.02 17.46
C ARG A 381 8.34 -45.41 16.92
N GLY A 382 8.42 -45.62 15.61
CA GLY A 382 8.15 -46.91 14.97
C GLY A 382 6.76 -47.05 14.35
N ALA A 383 5.94 -46.00 14.33
CA ALA A 383 4.64 -46.04 13.66
C ALA A 383 4.79 -46.09 12.13
N THR A 384 3.82 -46.73 11.45
CA THR A 384 3.75 -46.67 9.98
C THR A 384 3.40 -45.26 9.51
N ALA A 385 3.68 -44.91 8.25
CA ALA A 385 3.33 -43.59 7.70
C ALA A 385 1.83 -43.27 7.82
N VAL A 386 0.98 -44.30 7.74
CA VAL A 386 -0.48 -44.19 7.87
C VAL A 386 -0.89 -43.90 9.31
N ASP A 387 -0.35 -44.69 10.25
CA ASP A 387 -0.66 -44.53 11.68
C ASP A 387 -0.10 -43.22 12.23
N ALA A 388 1.09 -42.83 11.77
CA ALA A 388 1.70 -41.54 12.08
C ALA A 388 0.86 -40.38 11.56
N SER A 389 0.30 -40.46 10.35
CA SER A 389 -0.63 -39.44 9.82
C SER A 389 -1.91 -39.35 10.63
N ARG A 390 -2.47 -40.50 11.05
CA ARG A 390 -3.67 -40.57 11.91
C ARG A 390 -3.42 -39.92 13.27
N ALA A 391 -2.32 -40.28 13.92
CA ALA A 391 -1.93 -39.74 15.22
C ALA A 391 -1.63 -38.24 15.14
N ALA A 392 -0.90 -37.79 14.11
CA ALA A 392 -0.59 -36.38 13.92
C ALA A 392 -1.86 -35.55 13.68
N PHE A 393 -2.77 -36.02 12.83
CA PHE A 393 -4.05 -35.35 12.56
C PHE A 393 -4.89 -35.23 13.83
N ARG A 394 -5.13 -36.33 14.56
CA ARG A 394 -5.95 -36.33 15.79
C ARG A 394 -5.40 -35.38 16.87
N LYS A 395 -4.07 -35.26 16.97
CA LYS A 395 -3.42 -34.36 17.94
C LYS A 395 -3.49 -32.88 17.53
N LEU A 396 -3.39 -32.57 16.23
CA LEU A 396 -3.20 -31.19 15.75
C LEU A 396 -4.43 -30.57 15.09
N PHE A 397 -5.46 -31.35 14.79
CA PHE A 397 -6.64 -30.84 14.11
C PHE A 397 -7.37 -29.81 14.96
N ILE A 398 -7.71 -30.11 16.22
CA ILE A 398 -8.47 -29.17 17.07
C ILE A 398 -7.65 -27.89 17.36
N PRO A 399 -6.42 -27.96 17.90
CA PRO A 399 -5.68 -26.74 18.21
C PRO A 399 -5.39 -25.91 16.96
N GLY A 400 -5.12 -26.58 15.84
CA GLY A 400 -4.83 -25.91 14.59
C GLY A 400 -6.03 -25.34 13.85
N ALA A 401 -7.19 -26.00 13.90
CA ALA A 401 -8.42 -25.45 13.34
C ALA A 401 -8.88 -24.24 14.16
N VAL A 402 -8.76 -24.29 15.48
CA VAL A 402 -9.07 -23.15 16.35
C VAL A 402 -8.13 -21.97 16.06
N ALA A 403 -6.83 -22.21 15.92
CA ALA A 403 -5.86 -21.18 15.53
C ALA A 403 -6.24 -20.54 14.18
N LEU A 404 -6.49 -21.35 13.14
CA LEU A 404 -6.92 -20.86 11.82
C LEU A 404 -8.26 -20.11 11.86
N LEU A 405 -9.25 -20.58 12.61
CA LEU A 405 -10.52 -19.88 12.78
C LEU A 405 -10.34 -18.56 13.53
N THR A 406 -9.39 -18.50 14.47
CA THR A 406 -9.04 -17.28 15.20
C THR A 406 -8.42 -16.25 14.25
N ASN A 407 -7.52 -16.70 13.36
CA ASN A 407 -6.92 -15.85 12.33
C ASN A 407 -7.97 -15.36 11.32
N ALA A 408 -8.86 -16.25 10.87
CA ALA A 408 -9.95 -15.91 9.96
C ALA A 408 -10.91 -14.89 10.59
N LEU A 409 -11.25 -15.05 11.88
CA LEU A 409 -12.07 -14.07 12.61
C LEU A 409 -11.35 -12.73 12.77
N GLY A 410 -10.04 -12.75 13.06
CA GLY A 410 -9.22 -11.55 13.12
C GLY A 410 -9.26 -10.76 11.81
N PHE A 411 -9.21 -11.43 10.67
CA PHE A 411 -9.37 -10.82 9.35
C PHE A 411 -10.80 -10.37 9.04
N ALA A 412 -11.80 -11.14 9.46
CA ALA A 412 -13.20 -10.78 9.27
C ALA A 412 -13.57 -9.48 10.01
N VAL A 413 -12.96 -9.22 11.16
CA VAL A 413 -13.19 -7.98 11.92
C VAL A 413 -12.72 -6.73 11.15
N ILE A 414 -11.67 -6.85 10.33
CA ILE A 414 -11.15 -5.76 9.50
C ILE A 414 -12.19 -5.33 8.45
N MET A 415 -13.13 -6.22 8.08
CA MET A 415 -14.20 -5.91 7.13
C MET A 415 -15.22 -4.87 7.65
N PHE A 416 -15.22 -4.53 8.93
CA PHE A 416 -16.10 -3.47 9.45
C PHE A 416 -15.58 -2.05 9.19
N ILE A 417 -14.50 -1.91 8.42
CA ILE A 417 -13.89 -0.62 8.07
C ILE A 417 -14.48 -0.12 6.76
N ASP A 418 -14.94 1.14 6.75
CA ASP A 418 -15.57 1.81 5.60
C ASP A 418 -14.55 2.25 4.52
N ILE A 419 -13.62 1.35 4.18
CA ILE A 419 -12.61 1.56 3.12
C ILE A 419 -12.63 0.30 2.23
N PRO A 420 -13.03 0.39 0.95
CA PRO A 420 -13.24 -0.78 0.09
C PRO A 420 -12.03 -1.71 -0.02
N ILE A 421 -10.82 -1.16 -0.17
CA ILE A 421 -9.60 -1.98 -0.30
C ILE A 421 -9.29 -2.78 0.97
N VAL A 422 -9.55 -2.20 2.15
CA VAL A 422 -9.33 -2.87 3.44
C VAL A 422 -10.38 -3.95 3.67
N HIS A 423 -11.60 -3.70 3.20
CA HIS A 423 -12.69 -4.68 3.21
C HIS A 423 -12.39 -5.87 2.27
N GLU A 424 -11.99 -5.62 1.03
CA GLU A 424 -11.56 -6.65 0.07
C GLU A 424 -10.36 -7.46 0.63
N LEU A 425 -9.38 -6.77 1.23
CA LEU A 425 -8.26 -7.41 1.93
C LEU A 425 -8.74 -8.35 3.05
N GLY A 426 -9.70 -7.92 3.87
CA GLY A 426 -10.29 -8.73 4.94
C GLY A 426 -10.98 -9.99 4.42
N ILE A 427 -11.77 -9.87 3.34
CA ILE A 427 -12.45 -11.01 2.69
C ILE A 427 -11.41 -12.00 2.16
N THR A 428 -10.44 -11.52 1.38
CA THR A 428 -9.46 -12.37 0.72
C THR A 428 -8.56 -13.07 1.72
N ALA A 429 -8.14 -12.38 2.78
CA ALA A 429 -7.36 -12.96 3.87
C ALA A 429 -8.15 -14.01 4.66
N CYS A 430 -9.41 -13.70 5.00
CA CYS A 430 -10.30 -14.62 5.70
C CYS A 430 -10.53 -15.90 4.88
N LEU A 431 -10.91 -15.76 3.59
CA LEU A 431 -11.09 -16.87 2.68
C LEU A 431 -9.81 -17.70 2.56
N GLY A 432 -8.67 -17.04 2.33
CA GLY A 432 -7.37 -17.67 2.24
C GLY A 432 -7.03 -18.55 3.44
N VAL A 433 -7.24 -18.05 4.66
CA VAL A 433 -7.03 -18.83 5.89
C VAL A 433 -8.03 -19.96 6.05
N LEU A 434 -9.30 -19.77 5.68
CA LEU A 434 -10.29 -20.85 5.70
C LEU A 434 -9.91 -21.99 4.75
N LEU A 435 -9.37 -21.67 3.57
CA LEU A 435 -8.85 -22.66 2.62
C LEU A 435 -7.65 -23.44 3.19
N MET A 436 -6.90 -22.87 4.14
CA MET A 436 -5.83 -23.57 4.85
C MET A 436 -6.34 -24.70 5.74
N ILE A 437 -7.58 -24.63 6.24
CA ILE A 437 -8.18 -25.74 6.99
C ILE A 437 -8.28 -26.97 6.06
N VAL A 438 -8.73 -26.79 4.83
CA VAL A 438 -8.82 -27.88 3.85
C VAL A 438 -7.42 -28.32 3.41
N THR A 439 -6.61 -27.40 2.92
CA THR A 439 -5.29 -27.74 2.34
C THR A 439 -4.31 -28.27 3.39
N ASN A 440 -4.02 -27.51 4.45
CA ASN A 440 -3.01 -27.89 5.43
C ASN A 440 -3.48 -28.92 6.44
N LYS A 441 -4.76 -28.97 6.82
CA LYS A 441 -5.24 -29.95 7.80
C LYS A 441 -5.76 -31.23 7.15
N MET A 442 -6.34 -31.19 5.95
CA MET A 442 -6.89 -32.38 5.30
C MET A 442 -5.97 -32.96 4.22
N ILE A 443 -5.44 -32.15 3.30
CA ILE A 443 -4.61 -32.65 2.18
C ILE A 443 -3.24 -33.10 2.69
N LEU A 444 -2.59 -32.35 3.59
CA LEU A 444 -1.25 -32.69 4.08
C LEU A 444 -1.14 -34.10 4.70
N PRO A 445 -2.00 -34.53 5.63
CA PRO A 445 -1.96 -35.90 6.16
C PRO A 445 -2.13 -36.98 5.09
N ILE A 446 -2.98 -36.75 4.08
CA ILE A 446 -3.19 -37.67 2.96
C ILE A 446 -1.88 -37.86 2.19
N ILE A 447 -1.20 -36.77 1.85
CA ILE A 447 0.10 -36.83 1.16
C ILE A 447 1.15 -37.53 2.03
N LEU A 448 1.18 -37.25 3.34
CA LEU A 448 2.10 -37.88 4.30
C LEU A 448 1.93 -39.40 4.41
N THR A 449 0.74 -39.95 4.15
CA THR A 449 0.56 -41.43 4.16
C THR A 449 1.38 -42.16 3.09
N HIS A 450 1.77 -41.45 2.02
CA HIS A 450 2.52 -42.01 0.88
C HIS A 450 4.03 -41.75 0.98
N ILE A 451 4.47 -40.98 1.97
CA ILE A 451 5.86 -40.55 2.10
C ILE A 451 6.63 -41.47 3.05
N ARG A 452 7.86 -41.80 2.67
CA ARG A 452 8.83 -42.47 3.54
C ARG A 452 9.85 -41.47 4.06
N LEU A 453 10.08 -41.50 5.37
CA LEU A 453 11.07 -40.66 6.04
C LEU A 453 12.49 -41.05 5.59
N GLU A 454 13.26 -40.06 5.14
CA GLU A 454 14.66 -40.26 4.75
C GLU A 454 15.53 -40.66 5.95
N GLN A 455 16.52 -41.53 5.71
CA GLN A 455 17.37 -42.09 6.76
C GLN A 455 18.17 -41.02 7.51
N ARG A 456 18.67 -39.99 6.81
CA ARG A 456 19.36 -38.84 7.43
C ARG A 456 18.49 -38.06 8.41
N SER A 457 17.21 -37.86 8.09
CA SER A 457 16.27 -37.21 9.01
C SER A 457 15.95 -38.11 10.20
N ARG A 458 15.84 -39.42 10.00
CA ARG A 458 15.58 -40.39 11.06
C ARG A 458 16.73 -40.45 12.06
N GLU A 459 17.97 -40.53 11.58
CA GLU A 459 19.18 -40.51 12.39
C GLU A 459 19.32 -39.21 13.20
N ASN A 460 19.00 -38.06 12.60
CA ASN A 460 19.08 -36.78 13.29
C ASN A 460 18.02 -36.64 14.38
N SER A 461 16.82 -37.16 14.18
CA SER A 461 15.75 -37.14 15.20
C SER A 461 15.98 -38.14 16.33
N LEU A 462 16.77 -39.18 16.11
CA LEU A 462 17.18 -40.13 17.15
C LEU A 462 18.38 -39.64 17.98
N LYS A 463 19.15 -38.67 17.47
CA LYS A 463 20.25 -38.06 18.24
C LYS A 463 19.66 -37.25 19.41
N PRO A 464 20.16 -37.45 20.64
CA PRO A 464 19.77 -36.60 21.75
C PRO A 464 20.09 -35.13 21.41
N PRO A 465 19.25 -34.17 21.83
CA PRO A 465 19.54 -32.76 21.61
C PRO A 465 20.91 -32.42 22.19
N SER A 466 21.70 -31.64 21.45
CA SER A 466 23.08 -31.32 21.87
C SER A 466 23.11 -30.68 23.25
N THR A 467 24.18 -30.88 24.02
CA THR A 467 24.34 -30.31 25.37
C THR A 467 24.12 -28.80 25.38
N ARG A 468 24.54 -28.10 24.31
CA ARG A 468 24.34 -26.67 24.10
C ARG A 468 22.86 -26.32 23.88
N GLN A 469 22.13 -27.09 23.07
CA GLN A 469 20.68 -26.90 22.89
C GLN A 469 19.93 -27.14 24.20
N MET A 470 20.22 -28.24 24.91
CA MET A 470 19.60 -28.50 26.22
C MET A 470 19.91 -27.38 27.23
N ALA A 471 21.12 -26.82 27.23
CA ALA A 471 21.48 -25.68 28.08
C ALA A 471 20.65 -24.43 27.72
N ILE A 472 20.53 -24.11 26.43
CA ILE A 472 19.73 -22.98 25.94
C ILE A 472 18.25 -23.12 26.33
N TRP A 473 17.65 -24.30 26.11
CA TRP A 473 16.24 -24.55 26.50
C TRP A 473 16.05 -24.53 28.01
N LYS A 474 16.98 -25.09 28.80
CA LYS A 474 16.95 -25.00 30.27
C LYS A 474 17.06 -23.56 30.74
N GLN A 475 17.85 -22.73 30.08
CA GLN A 475 18.02 -21.33 30.43
C GLN A 475 16.78 -20.51 30.09
N MET A 476 16.14 -20.75 28.94
CA MET A 476 14.86 -20.12 28.60
C MET A 476 13.70 -20.61 29.48
N ALA A 477 13.71 -21.87 29.91
CA ALA A 477 12.73 -22.40 30.86
C ALA A 477 12.79 -21.72 32.23
N ARG A 478 13.89 -21.01 32.57
CA ARG A 478 13.96 -20.19 33.78
C ARG A 478 12.97 -19.04 33.77
N CYS A 479 12.54 -18.55 32.61
CA CYS A 479 11.50 -17.51 32.51
C CYS A 479 10.16 -17.97 33.12
N ALA A 480 9.91 -19.28 33.18
CA ALA A 480 8.73 -19.87 33.85
C ALA A 480 8.91 -20.05 35.37
N GLN A 481 9.97 -19.51 35.97
CA GLN A 481 10.20 -19.54 37.42
C GLN A 481 9.86 -18.18 38.06
N PRO A 482 9.24 -18.15 39.27
CA PRO A 482 8.75 -16.91 39.89
C PRO A 482 9.81 -15.84 40.12
N ARG A 483 11.07 -16.23 40.40
CA ARG A 483 12.17 -15.28 40.67
C ARG A 483 12.64 -14.56 39.40
N PHE A 484 12.75 -15.28 38.29
CA PHE A 484 13.16 -14.71 37.00
C PHE A 484 11.99 -14.00 36.30
N ALA A 485 10.75 -14.43 36.54
CA ALA A 485 9.54 -13.77 36.06
C ALA A 485 9.49 -12.29 36.47
N LEU A 486 9.93 -11.94 37.69
CA LEU A 486 10.04 -10.54 38.14
C LEU A 486 11.00 -9.72 37.27
N GLY A 487 12.13 -10.30 36.87
CA GLY A 487 13.07 -9.66 35.95
C GLY A 487 12.46 -9.43 34.56
N VAL A 488 11.73 -10.43 34.04
CA VAL A 488 10.99 -10.30 32.77
C VAL A 488 9.95 -9.19 32.87
N PHE A 489 9.16 -9.13 33.95
CA PHE A 489 8.18 -8.06 34.15
C PHE A 489 8.83 -6.69 34.25
N ALA A 490 9.96 -6.55 34.95
CA ALA A 490 10.68 -5.28 35.03
C ALA A 490 11.13 -4.81 33.63
N VAL A 491 11.73 -5.71 32.83
CA VAL A 491 12.14 -5.39 31.45
C VAL A 491 10.94 -5.04 30.58
N CYS A 492 9.87 -5.84 30.62
CA CYS A 492 8.66 -5.56 29.84
C CYS A 492 7.99 -4.24 30.23
N LEU A 493 7.99 -3.88 31.52
CA LEU A 493 7.41 -2.63 32.01
C LEU A 493 8.25 -1.41 31.58
N VAL A 494 9.58 -1.52 31.63
CA VAL A 494 10.49 -0.49 31.10
C VAL A 494 10.28 -0.33 29.60
N LEU A 495 10.27 -1.44 28.85
CA LEU A 495 10.01 -1.39 27.41
C LEU A 495 8.65 -0.78 27.11
N LEU A 496 7.59 -1.19 27.80
CA LEU A 496 6.25 -0.63 27.67
C LEU A 496 6.23 0.87 27.94
N PHE A 497 6.92 1.36 28.97
CA PHE A 497 7.01 2.78 29.25
C PHE A 497 7.71 3.55 28.11
N VAL A 498 8.88 3.07 27.67
CA VAL A 498 9.65 3.67 26.58
C VAL A 498 8.86 3.68 25.27
N THR A 499 8.24 2.56 24.90
CA THR A 499 7.50 2.44 23.64
C THR A 499 6.21 3.23 23.68
N THR A 500 5.51 3.29 24.82
CA THR A 500 4.29 4.11 24.95
C THR A 500 4.62 5.60 24.87
N HIS A 501 5.81 6.00 25.33
CA HIS A 501 6.28 7.38 25.15
C HIS A 501 6.59 7.65 23.68
N ALA A 502 7.33 6.76 23.01
CA ALA A 502 7.67 6.89 21.59
C ALA A 502 6.43 6.83 20.67
N SER A 503 5.44 5.99 20.98
CA SER A 503 4.22 5.84 20.18
C SER A 503 3.34 7.08 20.14
N ARG A 504 3.55 8.06 21.04
CA ARG A 504 2.86 9.36 20.99
C ARG A 504 3.30 10.22 19.80
N GLY A 505 4.46 9.93 19.21
CA GLY A 505 4.91 10.56 17.97
C GLY A 505 4.29 9.95 16.71
N LEU A 506 3.38 8.98 16.83
CA LEU A 506 2.72 8.37 15.68
C LEU A 506 1.81 9.39 15.01
N VAL A 507 2.09 9.68 13.75
CA VAL A 507 1.29 10.58 12.91
C VAL A 507 0.28 9.76 12.11
N ILE A 508 -0.96 10.24 12.02
CA ILE A 508 -2.00 9.67 11.17
C ILE A 508 -1.88 10.27 9.78
N GLY A 509 -1.86 9.43 8.76
CA GLY A 509 -1.65 9.81 7.35
C GLY A 509 -0.22 9.63 6.88
N ASP A 510 0.13 10.34 5.81
CA ASP A 510 1.46 10.25 5.19
C ASP A 510 2.50 11.14 5.88
N THR A 511 3.75 10.70 5.75
CA THR A 511 4.96 11.33 6.29
C THR A 511 6.01 11.43 5.19
N GLY A 512 6.69 12.57 5.10
CA GLY A 512 7.74 12.84 4.12
C GLY A 512 7.30 13.72 2.96
N THR A 513 8.08 13.69 1.88
CA THR A 513 7.88 14.50 0.68
C THR A 513 7.82 13.60 -0.55
N GLY A 514 7.08 14.00 -1.59
CA GLY A 514 6.90 13.17 -2.78
C GLY A 514 5.60 12.35 -2.76
N ALA A 515 5.52 11.35 -3.63
CA ALA A 515 4.55 10.27 -3.53
C ALA A 515 4.95 9.29 -2.40
N PRO A 516 4.10 9.09 -1.38
CA PRO A 516 4.36 8.19 -0.25
C PRO A 516 4.49 6.70 -0.63
N GLU A 517 3.97 6.30 -1.78
CA GLU A 517 3.98 4.92 -2.28
C GLU A 517 5.38 4.49 -2.74
N LEU A 518 6.21 5.47 -3.12
CA LEU A 518 7.54 5.25 -3.67
C LEU A 518 8.63 5.64 -2.67
N ARG A 519 9.83 5.10 -2.84
CA ARG A 519 10.99 5.51 -2.04
C ARG A 519 11.34 6.98 -2.27
N PRO A 520 11.93 7.68 -1.29
CA PRO A 520 12.45 9.03 -1.46
C PRO A 520 13.47 9.15 -2.61
N THR A 521 14.22 8.08 -2.89
CA THR A 521 15.21 8.01 -3.96
C THR A 521 14.62 7.64 -5.33
N SER A 522 13.30 7.49 -5.45
CA SER A 522 12.67 7.17 -6.74
C SER A 522 12.74 8.35 -7.70
N ARG A 523 12.74 8.06 -9.02
CA ARG A 523 12.76 9.12 -10.03
C ARG A 523 11.57 10.07 -9.89
N TYR A 524 10.38 9.53 -9.61
CA TYR A 524 9.17 10.33 -9.38
C TYR A 524 9.33 11.30 -8.20
N ASN A 525 9.88 10.85 -7.08
CA ASN A 525 10.04 11.70 -5.89
C ASN A 525 11.14 12.75 -6.06
N HIS A 526 12.20 12.42 -6.80
CA HIS A 526 13.18 13.40 -7.25
C HIS A 526 12.53 14.47 -8.15
N ASP A 527 11.77 14.04 -9.16
CA ASP A 527 11.08 14.93 -10.09
C ASP A 527 10.06 15.84 -9.37
N ASN A 528 9.34 15.30 -8.37
CA ASN A 528 8.43 16.08 -7.53
C ASN A 528 9.18 17.11 -6.68
N GLY A 529 10.30 16.72 -6.05
CA GLY A 529 11.13 17.64 -5.27
C GLY A 529 11.67 18.80 -6.10
N GLU A 530 12.10 18.54 -7.34
CA GLU A 530 12.58 19.57 -8.26
C GLU A 530 11.48 20.58 -8.61
N ILE A 531 10.25 20.13 -8.87
CA ILE A 531 9.11 21.02 -9.15
C ILE A 531 8.68 21.78 -7.89
N ALA A 532 8.50 21.09 -6.76
CA ALA A 532 8.01 21.69 -5.52
C ALA A 532 8.93 22.79 -4.95
N ASN A 533 10.25 22.64 -5.12
CA ASN A 533 11.25 23.57 -4.59
C ASN A 533 11.48 24.81 -5.47
N HIS A 534 11.33 24.71 -6.80
CA HIS A 534 11.65 25.81 -7.72
C HIS A 534 10.42 26.63 -8.16
N TYR A 535 9.22 26.06 -8.02
CA TYR A 535 7.96 26.71 -8.38
C TYR A 535 7.14 27.07 -7.13
N ASN A 536 6.23 28.04 -7.27
CA ASN A 536 5.26 28.46 -6.25
C ASN A 536 3.98 27.62 -6.25
N ILE A 537 3.83 26.70 -7.21
CA ILE A 537 2.74 25.72 -7.22
C ILE A 537 3.02 24.62 -6.20
N GLY A 538 2.07 24.40 -5.29
CA GLY A 538 2.02 23.16 -4.51
C GLY A 538 1.35 22.07 -5.35
N THR A 539 1.87 20.85 -5.32
CA THR A 539 1.15 19.68 -5.84
C THR A 539 -0.01 19.28 -4.93
N ASP A 540 0.05 19.71 -3.67
CA ASP A 540 -0.90 19.36 -2.61
C ASP A 540 -1.96 20.46 -2.53
N VAL A 541 -3.17 20.18 -3.03
CA VAL A 541 -4.27 21.14 -3.15
C VAL A 541 -5.47 20.67 -2.34
N LEU A 542 -5.87 21.50 -1.38
CA LEU A 542 -7.13 21.39 -0.66
C LEU A 542 -8.15 22.30 -1.34
N SER A 543 -9.27 21.73 -1.77
CA SER A 543 -10.35 22.49 -2.37
C SER A 543 -11.53 22.61 -1.42
N VAL A 544 -12.03 23.83 -1.25
CA VAL A 544 -13.28 24.09 -0.52
C VAL A 544 -14.33 24.58 -1.50
N ILE A 545 -15.49 23.91 -1.53
CA ILE A 545 -16.58 24.26 -2.43
C ILE A 545 -17.57 25.16 -1.69
N VAL A 546 -17.90 26.30 -2.29
CA VAL A 546 -18.90 27.25 -1.82
C VAL A 546 -20.12 27.13 -2.75
N GLU A 547 -21.20 26.56 -2.24
CA GLU A 547 -22.48 26.41 -2.96
C GLU A 547 -23.40 27.58 -2.61
N ALA A 548 -23.89 28.29 -3.62
CA ALA A 548 -24.81 29.42 -3.46
C ALA A 548 -25.99 29.30 -4.45
N PRO A 549 -26.83 28.24 -4.35
CA PRO A 549 -27.90 27.96 -5.31
C PRO A 549 -29.11 28.90 -5.18
N ASP A 550 -29.29 29.54 -4.02
CA ASP A 550 -30.53 30.26 -3.66
C ASP A 550 -30.53 31.74 -4.11
N PHE A 551 -29.49 32.18 -4.82
CA PHE A 551 -29.37 33.55 -5.32
C PHE A 551 -29.96 33.67 -6.74
N ALA A 552 -30.64 34.79 -7.00
CA ALA A 552 -31.17 35.10 -8.32
C ALA A 552 -30.03 35.57 -9.25
N GLY A 553 -29.94 35.01 -10.46
CA GLY A 553 -28.85 35.31 -11.40
C GLY A 553 -27.55 34.57 -11.05
N ASP A 554 -26.41 35.14 -11.46
CA ASP A 554 -25.10 34.55 -11.20
C ASP A 554 -24.66 34.81 -9.76
N SER A 555 -24.39 33.76 -8.98
CA SER A 555 -24.09 33.90 -7.55
C SER A 555 -22.81 34.68 -7.25
N CYS A 556 -21.86 34.73 -8.20
CA CYS A 556 -20.64 35.55 -8.11
C CYS A 556 -20.91 37.07 -8.18
N LEU A 557 -22.09 37.49 -8.63
CA LEU A 557 -22.44 38.92 -8.68
C LEU A 557 -23.06 39.42 -7.37
N HIS A 558 -23.24 38.54 -6.38
CA HIS A 558 -23.76 38.89 -5.07
C HIS A 558 -22.63 39.15 -4.07
N TYR A 559 -22.62 40.36 -3.50
CA TYR A 559 -21.59 40.77 -2.53
C TYR A 559 -21.45 39.81 -1.33
N PRO A 560 -22.52 39.31 -0.69
CA PRO A 560 -22.38 38.39 0.45
C PRO A 560 -21.57 37.13 0.12
N VAL A 561 -21.78 36.57 -1.07
CA VAL A 561 -21.07 35.37 -1.56
C VAL A 561 -19.59 35.69 -1.77
N MET A 562 -19.30 36.73 -2.54
CA MET A 562 -17.93 37.13 -2.87
C MET A 562 -17.14 37.60 -1.65
N ASN A 563 -17.79 38.30 -0.71
CA ASN A 563 -17.18 38.75 0.53
C ASN A 563 -16.85 37.57 1.46
N LEU A 564 -17.70 36.54 1.53
CA LEU A 564 -17.39 35.33 2.29
C LEU A 564 -16.15 34.62 1.73
N ILE A 565 -16.08 34.47 0.40
CA ILE A 565 -14.93 33.87 -0.29
C ILE A 565 -13.66 34.70 -0.05
N ASP A 566 -13.75 36.03 -0.08
CA ASP A 566 -12.60 36.90 0.17
C ASP A 566 -12.09 36.82 1.61
N GLN A 567 -13.01 36.80 2.58
CA GLN A 567 -12.67 36.62 3.99
C GLN A 567 -12.02 35.25 4.23
N PHE A 568 -12.55 34.21 3.58
CA PHE A 568 -11.98 32.87 3.64
C PHE A 568 -10.57 32.81 3.03
N GLU A 569 -10.36 33.43 1.85
CA GLU A 569 -9.04 33.53 1.22
C GLU A 569 -8.02 34.21 2.14
N LEU A 570 -8.39 35.35 2.71
CA LEU A 570 -7.52 36.10 3.62
C LEU A 570 -7.20 35.31 4.90
N TYR A 571 -8.19 34.64 5.47
CA TYR A 571 -8.01 33.81 6.65
C TYR A 571 -7.04 32.64 6.36
N MET A 572 -7.28 31.88 5.29
CA MET A 572 -6.47 30.72 4.94
C MET A 572 -5.02 31.09 4.56
N ARG A 573 -4.79 32.27 3.99
CA ARG A 573 -3.41 32.77 3.75
C ARG A 573 -2.59 32.95 5.03
N GLY A 574 -3.25 33.18 6.17
CA GLY A 574 -2.61 33.30 7.48
C GLY A 574 -2.40 31.96 8.21
N VAL A 575 -3.00 30.88 7.71
CA VAL A 575 -2.93 29.55 8.36
C VAL A 575 -1.56 28.92 8.12
N GLN A 576 -0.94 28.43 9.19
CA GLN A 576 0.34 27.74 9.09
C GLN A 576 0.19 26.47 8.24
N GLY A 577 1.10 26.27 7.27
CA GLY A 577 1.04 25.12 6.37
C GLY A 577 0.34 25.40 5.05
N VAL A 578 -0.31 26.55 4.88
CA VAL A 578 -0.82 27.03 3.59
C VAL A 578 0.27 27.81 2.88
N ARG A 579 0.53 27.50 1.60
CA ARG A 579 1.50 28.18 0.74
C ARG A 579 0.87 29.33 -0.02
N SER A 580 -0.30 29.11 -0.61
CA SER A 580 -1.06 30.12 -1.33
C SER A 580 -2.53 29.74 -1.42
N VAL A 581 -3.38 30.73 -1.70
CA VAL A 581 -4.83 30.53 -1.88
C VAL A 581 -5.27 31.27 -3.12
N THR A 582 -5.98 30.57 -3.99
CA THR A 582 -6.57 31.09 -5.22
C THR A 582 -8.09 31.00 -5.11
N SER A 583 -8.76 32.14 -5.31
CA SER A 583 -10.22 32.22 -5.34
C SER A 583 -10.69 33.18 -6.42
N VAL A 584 -11.95 33.03 -6.82
CA VAL A 584 -12.63 33.99 -7.72
C VAL A 584 -12.66 35.42 -7.15
N ALA A 585 -12.67 35.59 -5.82
CA ALA A 585 -12.68 36.90 -5.20
C ALA A 585 -11.33 37.61 -5.29
N GLY A 586 -10.23 36.88 -5.06
CA GLY A 586 -8.88 37.40 -5.22
C GLY A 586 -8.60 37.83 -6.66
N ILE A 587 -8.95 36.99 -7.64
CA ILE A 587 -8.81 37.30 -9.07
C ILE A 587 -9.74 38.47 -9.45
N GLY A 588 -10.98 38.47 -8.97
CA GLY A 588 -11.94 39.54 -9.20
C GLY A 588 -11.40 40.91 -8.75
N LYS A 589 -10.84 41.00 -7.54
CA LYS A 589 -10.20 42.24 -7.05
C LYS A 589 -9.00 42.68 -7.91
N LEU A 590 -8.23 41.73 -8.43
CA LEU A 590 -7.10 42.02 -9.32
C LEU A 590 -7.60 42.58 -10.66
N VAL A 591 -8.62 41.96 -11.26
CA VAL A 591 -9.25 42.43 -12.50
C VAL A 591 -9.84 43.82 -12.31
N ILE A 592 -10.61 44.04 -11.24
CA ILE A 592 -11.21 45.35 -10.94
C ILE A 592 -10.14 46.43 -10.77
N GLY A 593 -9.08 46.15 -10.01
CA GLY A 593 -7.95 47.07 -9.89
C GLY A 593 -7.28 47.34 -11.23
N ALA A 594 -7.16 46.33 -12.08
CA ALA A 594 -6.58 46.47 -13.42
C ALA A 594 -7.43 47.37 -14.33
N PHE A 595 -8.77 47.31 -14.25
CA PHE A 595 -9.68 48.19 -14.98
C PHE A 595 -9.69 49.63 -14.47
N ASN A 596 -9.03 49.88 -13.33
CA ASN A 596 -8.84 51.19 -12.72
C ASN A 596 -7.35 51.57 -12.71
N GLU A 597 -6.70 51.48 -13.88
CA GLU A 597 -5.29 51.86 -14.10
C GLU A 597 -4.29 51.14 -13.17
N GLY A 598 -4.64 49.96 -12.66
CA GLY A 598 -3.82 49.21 -11.73
C GLY A 598 -3.75 49.80 -10.32
N ASN A 599 -4.55 50.81 -10.00
CA ASN A 599 -4.50 51.53 -8.73
C ASN A 599 -4.89 50.61 -7.56
N PRO A 600 -3.99 50.39 -6.57
CA PRO A 600 -4.24 49.48 -5.45
C PRO A 600 -5.49 49.80 -4.64
N ARG A 601 -5.94 51.06 -4.60
CA ARG A 601 -7.15 51.49 -3.87
C ARG A 601 -8.42 50.87 -4.43
N TRP A 602 -8.42 50.47 -5.70
CA TRP A 602 -9.54 49.82 -6.37
C TRP A 602 -9.51 48.29 -6.28
N ARG A 603 -8.50 47.70 -5.62
CA ARG A 603 -8.46 46.24 -5.34
C ARG A 603 -9.34 45.87 -4.16
N ALA A 604 -10.61 46.22 -4.23
CA ALA A 604 -11.65 45.90 -3.25
C ALA A 604 -12.89 45.39 -3.97
N LEU A 605 -13.72 44.58 -3.28
CA LEU A 605 -14.97 44.10 -3.84
C LEU A 605 -16.04 45.19 -3.81
N PRO A 606 -16.60 45.60 -4.95
CA PRO A 606 -17.73 46.53 -5.01
C PRO A 606 -18.98 45.90 -4.39
N ARG A 607 -19.82 46.73 -3.75
CA ARG A 607 -21.08 46.25 -3.14
C ARG A 607 -22.23 46.10 -4.13
N SER A 608 -22.11 46.70 -5.31
CA SER A 608 -23.13 46.62 -6.37
C SER A 608 -22.84 45.50 -7.35
N GLU A 609 -23.90 44.89 -7.87
CA GLU A 609 -23.84 43.84 -8.89
C GLU A 609 -23.07 44.31 -10.14
N VAL A 610 -23.34 45.54 -10.60
CA VAL A 610 -22.65 46.17 -11.74
C VAL A 610 -21.15 46.39 -11.48
N GLY A 611 -20.77 46.67 -10.22
CA GLY A 611 -19.36 46.79 -9.88
C GLY A 611 -18.67 45.42 -9.91
N LEU A 612 -19.32 44.38 -9.38
CA LEU A 612 -18.81 43.01 -9.40
C LEU A 612 -18.74 42.42 -10.82
N SER A 613 -19.64 42.82 -11.72
CA SER A 613 -19.60 42.38 -13.12
C SER A 613 -18.36 42.87 -13.88
N THR A 614 -17.70 43.95 -13.43
CA THR A 614 -16.38 44.34 -13.96
C THR A 614 -15.32 43.28 -13.67
N GLY A 615 -15.45 42.57 -12.55
CA GLY A 615 -14.64 41.40 -12.21
C GLY A 615 -15.04 40.12 -12.93
N SER A 616 -16.04 40.15 -13.85
CA SER A 616 -16.66 38.92 -14.39
C SER A 616 -15.74 37.96 -15.12
N LYS A 617 -14.60 38.42 -15.63
CA LYS A 617 -13.56 37.53 -16.18
C LYS A 617 -12.96 36.58 -15.14
N ALA A 618 -13.05 36.90 -13.85
CA ALA A 618 -12.69 35.99 -12.77
C ALA A 618 -13.69 34.83 -12.61
N PHE A 619 -14.88 34.94 -13.21
CA PHE A 619 -15.96 33.96 -13.16
C PHE A 619 -16.01 33.09 -14.41
N ASP A 620 -14.95 33.08 -15.23
CA ASP A 620 -14.89 32.21 -16.40
C ASP A 620 -14.78 30.73 -15.94
N PRO A 621 -15.79 29.88 -16.21
CA PRO A 621 -15.73 28.47 -15.84
C PRO A 621 -14.56 27.72 -16.49
N ALA A 622 -14.00 28.23 -17.60
CA ALA A 622 -12.81 27.67 -18.23
C ALA A 622 -11.57 27.71 -17.33
N LEU A 623 -11.52 28.62 -16.35
CA LEU A 623 -10.46 28.67 -15.33
C LEU A 623 -10.63 27.58 -14.26
N GLY A 624 -11.75 26.85 -14.26
CA GLY A 624 -12.00 25.74 -13.32
C GLY A 624 -12.27 26.17 -11.88
N LEU A 625 -12.55 27.45 -11.62
CA LEU A 625 -12.81 27.98 -10.27
C LEU A 625 -14.30 28.12 -9.93
N ASN A 626 -15.18 28.05 -10.92
CA ASN A 626 -16.62 28.15 -10.71
C ASN A 626 -17.39 27.41 -11.81
N THR A 627 -18.62 27.01 -11.51
CA THR A 627 -19.54 26.47 -12.51
C THR A 627 -20.14 27.59 -13.37
N GLU A 628 -20.86 27.20 -14.43
CA GLU A 628 -21.81 28.09 -15.08
C GLU A 628 -22.75 28.72 -14.04
N SER A 629 -23.01 30.02 -14.18
CA SER A 629 -23.74 30.87 -13.24
C SER A 629 -23.21 30.91 -11.80
N CYS A 630 -21.97 30.47 -11.56
CA CYS A 630 -21.34 30.53 -10.24
C CYS A 630 -22.09 29.86 -9.09
N ARG A 631 -23.00 28.90 -9.38
CA ARG A 631 -23.78 28.22 -8.34
C ARG A 631 -22.91 27.42 -7.39
N ALA A 632 -21.81 26.86 -7.89
CA ALA A 632 -20.73 26.32 -7.07
C ALA A 632 -19.43 27.04 -7.45
N ILE A 633 -18.65 27.37 -6.42
CA ILE A 633 -17.38 28.08 -6.53
C ILE A 633 -16.34 27.29 -5.75
N GLN A 634 -15.20 27.02 -6.36
CA GLN A 634 -14.08 26.31 -5.76
C GLN A 634 -13.00 27.30 -5.31
N VAL A 635 -12.59 27.20 -4.05
CA VAL A 635 -11.42 27.88 -3.51
C VAL A 635 -10.28 26.87 -3.39
N LEU A 636 -9.17 27.13 -4.08
CA LEU A 636 -7.99 26.28 -4.10
C LEU A 636 -6.99 26.76 -3.04
N VAL A 637 -6.75 25.94 -2.04
CA VAL A 637 -5.77 26.16 -0.97
C VAL A 637 -4.56 25.26 -1.24
N PHE A 638 -3.46 25.86 -1.69
CA PHE A 638 -2.22 25.14 -1.95
C PHE A 638 -1.47 24.96 -0.64
N MET A 639 -1.23 23.71 -0.28
CA MET A 639 -0.53 23.33 0.95
C MET A 639 0.98 23.36 0.75
N LYS A 640 1.70 23.53 1.86
CA LYS A 640 3.18 23.46 1.87
C LYS A 640 3.66 22.01 1.69
N ASN A 641 2.96 21.06 2.29
CA ASN A 641 3.22 19.62 2.23
C ASN A 641 1.92 18.85 2.48
N HIS A 642 1.97 17.54 2.32
CA HIS A 642 0.87 16.62 2.57
C HIS A 642 1.03 15.84 3.88
N GLU A 643 1.82 16.35 4.83
CA GLU A 643 1.97 15.71 6.14
C GLU A 643 0.64 15.69 6.88
N GLY A 644 0.32 14.55 7.50
CA GLY A 644 -0.96 14.37 8.19
C GLY A 644 -1.29 15.47 9.20
N ALA A 645 -0.29 15.94 9.97
CA ALA A 645 -0.46 17.01 10.95
C ALA A 645 -0.78 18.38 10.31
N THR A 646 -0.13 18.71 9.19
CA THR A 646 -0.39 19.95 8.44
C THR A 646 -1.79 19.96 7.84
N ILE A 647 -2.19 18.82 7.25
CA ILE A 647 -3.52 18.64 6.68
C ILE A 647 -4.59 18.76 7.77
N ALA A 648 -4.42 18.05 8.89
CA ALA A 648 -5.35 18.09 10.02
C ALA A 648 -5.52 19.53 10.54
N HIS A 649 -4.42 20.25 10.75
CA HIS A 649 -4.46 21.64 11.18
C HIS A 649 -5.22 22.54 10.20
N ALA A 650 -4.93 22.45 8.90
CA ALA A 650 -5.61 23.27 7.90
C ALA A 650 -7.10 22.94 7.79
N VAL A 651 -7.47 21.65 7.81
CA VAL A 651 -8.88 21.22 7.78
C VAL A 651 -9.63 21.72 9.02
N ASP A 652 -9.02 21.64 10.20
CA ASP A 652 -9.62 22.16 11.43
C ASP A 652 -9.83 23.68 11.37
N GLN A 653 -8.85 24.44 10.84
CA GLN A 653 -9.04 25.88 10.62
C GLN A 653 -10.18 26.18 9.63
N VAL A 654 -10.35 25.38 8.57
CA VAL A 654 -11.49 25.57 7.67
C VAL A 654 -12.82 25.25 8.39
N LYS A 655 -12.89 24.16 9.16
CA LYS A 655 -14.10 23.81 9.94
C LYS A 655 -14.47 24.93 10.92
N ASP A 656 -13.48 25.49 11.62
CA ASP A 656 -13.65 26.61 12.53
C ASP A 656 -14.18 27.85 11.79
N PHE A 657 -13.61 28.18 10.62
CA PHE A 657 -14.08 29.30 9.80
C PHE A 657 -15.53 29.12 9.35
N ILE A 658 -15.88 27.95 8.81
CA ILE A 658 -17.24 27.64 8.34
C ILE A 658 -18.27 27.78 9.47
N LYS A 659 -17.91 27.34 10.68
CA LYS A 659 -18.78 27.45 11.86
C LYS A 659 -18.93 28.90 12.34
N ALA A 660 -17.89 29.73 12.19
CA ALA A 660 -17.87 31.12 12.66
C ALA A 660 -18.55 32.12 11.70
N HIS A 661 -18.66 31.81 10.41
CA HIS A 661 -19.14 32.75 9.37
C HIS A 661 -20.33 32.17 8.56
N PRO A 662 -21.48 31.87 9.18
CA PRO A 662 -22.66 31.44 8.44
C PRO A 662 -23.19 32.60 7.57
N VAL A 663 -23.55 32.29 6.33
CA VAL A 663 -24.20 33.23 5.39
C VAL A 663 -25.46 32.56 4.85
N ASP A 664 -26.60 33.25 4.94
CA ASP A 664 -27.87 32.72 4.46
C ASP A 664 -27.83 32.45 2.95
N GLY A 665 -28.33 31.27 2.54
CA GLY A 665 -28.33 30.83 1.13
C GLY A 665 -26.97 30.36 0.60
N VAL A 666 -25.92 30.33 1.44
CA VAL A 666 -24.58 29.84 1.08
C VAL A 666 -24.17 28.66 1.95
N ARG A 667 -23.68 27.59 1.33
CA ARG A 667 -23.16 26.39 2.01
C ARG A 667 -21.71 26.15 1.62
N MET A 668 -20.80 26.24 2.59
CA MET A 668 -19.41 25.85 2.40
C MET A 668 -19.25 24.36 2.72
N ARG A 669 -18.74 23.58 1.76
CA ARG A 669 -18.49 22.14 1.88
C ARG A 669 -16.99 21.86 1.75
N LEU A 670 -16.44 21.30 2.82
CA LEU A 670 -15.15 20.61 2.86
C LEU A 670 -15.31 19.18 2.32
N ALA A 671 -14.32 18.53 1.74
CA ALA A 671 -13.07 18.98 1.14
C ALA A 671 -12.90 18.17 -0.16
N SER A 672 -12.47 18.81 -1.23
CA SER A 672 -12.12 18.16 -2.50
C SER A 672 -10.62 18.34 -2.79
N GLY A 673 -10.14 17.90 -3.95
CA GLY A 673 -8.71 17.88 -4.30
C GLY A 673 -7.96 16.73 -3.63
N ASN A 674 -6.69 16.53 -4.01
CA ASN A 674 -5.88 15.43 -3.48
C ASN A 674 -5.69 15.53 -1.96
N VAL A 675 -5.48 16.73 -1.41
CA VAL A 675 -5.41 16.92 0.05
C VAL A 675 -6.76 16.66 0.72
N GLY A 676 -7.88 16.98 0.08
CA GLY A 676 -9.22 16.65 0.59
C GLY A 676 -9.46 15.13 0.68
N VAL A 677 -8.98 14.37 -0.31
CA VAL A 677 -8.98 12.90 -0.29
C VAL A 677 -8.10 12.37 0.85
N MET A 678 -6.90 12.93 1.02
CA MET A 678 -6.00 12.54 2.12
C MET A 678 -6.61 12.85 3.49
N ALA A 679 -7.22 14.02 3.66
CA ALA A 679 -7.92 14.40 4.89
C ALA A 679 -9.07 13.44 5.22
N ALA A 680 -9.92 13.12 4.25
CA ALA A 680 -11.01 12.15 4.42
C ALA A 680 -10.49 10.77 4.82
N THR A 681 -9.39 10.36 4.19
CA THR A 681 -8.74 9.08 4.47
C THR A 681 -8.13 9.04 5.86
N ASN A 682 -7.47 10.12 6.30
CA ASN A 682 -6.88 10.22 7.64
C ASN A 682 -7.95 10.18 8.73
N GLU A 683 -9.04 10.95 8.59
CA GLU A 683 -10.16 10.92 9.54
C GLU A 683 -10.83 9.52 9.59
N ALA A 684 -10.98 8.87 8.43
CA ALA A 684 -11.51 7.50 8.36
C ALA A 684 -10.59 6.50 9.07
N VAL A 685 -9.28 6.55 8.81
CA VAL A 685 -8.28 5.67 9.43
C VAL A 685 -8.22 5.87 10.95
N GLU A 686 -8.21 7.12 11.43
CA GLU A 686 -8.22 7.44 12.86
C GLU A 686 -9.44 6.82 13.56
N SER A 687 -10.62 6.98 12.99
CA SER A 687 -11.85 6.42 13.56
C SER A 687 -11.91 4.89 13.48
N ALA A 688 -11.23 4.29 12.49
CA ALA A 688 -11.20 2.85 12.25
C ALA A 688 -10.21 2.12 13.15
N GLU A 689 -9.05 2.71 13.46
CA GLU A 689 -7.99 2.07 14.25
C GLU A 689 -8.52 1.58 15.60
N ALA A 690 -9.15 2.47 16.38
CA ALA A 690 -9.65 2.13 17.71
C ALA A 690 -10.74 1.04 17.66
N LYS A 691 -11.67 1.14 16.71
CA LYS A 691 -12.74 0.14 16.51
C LYS A 691 -12.17 -1.21 16.12
N MET A 692 -11.22 -1.22 15.19
CA MET A 692 -10.55 -2.42 14.70
C MET A 692 -9.77 -3.12 15.83
N LEU A 693 -8.93 -2.40 16.56
CA LEU A 693 -8.14 -2.97 17.66
C LEU A 693 -9.05 -3.55 18.76
N LEU A 694 -10.10 -2.81 19.15
CA LEU A 694 -11.05 -3.28 20.17
C LEU A 694 -11.80 -4.54 19.73
N ALA A 695 -12.25 -4.58 18.48
CA ALA A 695 -12.97 -5.72 17.94
C ALA A 695 -12.05 -6.94 17.76
N ILE A 696 -10.80 -6.77 17.32
CA ILE A 696 -9.82 -7.85 17.18
C ILE A 696 -9.48 -8.43 18.55
N PHE A 697 -9.06 -7.61 19.51
CA PHE A 697 -8.71 -8.10 20.84
C PHE A 697 -9.92 -8.67 21.58
N GLY A 698 -11.12 -8.13 21.37
CA GLY A 698 -12.37 -8.68 21.89
C GLY A 698 -12.67 -10.08 21.33
N ALA A 699 -12.56 -10.25 20.01
CA ALA A 699 -12.71 -11.53 19.33
C ALA A 699 -11.68 -12.58 19.79
N LEU A 700 -10.41 -12.17 19.89
CA LEU A 700 -9.32 -13.02 20.38
C LEU A 700 -9.53 -13.43 21.84
N ALA A 701 -9.97 -12.49 22.69
CA ALA A 701 -10.27 -12.77 24.09
C ALA A 701 -11.41 -13.78 24.22
N LEU A 702 -12.49 -13.62 23.45
CA LEU A 702 -13.61 -14.54 23.41
C LEU A 702 -13.17 -15.94 22.97
N LEU A 703 -12.41 -16.05 21.86
CA LEU A 703 -11.96 -17.34 21.34
C LEU A 703 -10.96 -18.04 22.27
N CYS A 704 -10.02 -17.30 22.86
CA CYS A 704 -9.11 -17.84 23.87
C CYS A 704 -9.88 -18.32 25.11
N LEU A 705 -10.90 -17.57 25.55
CA LEU A 705 -11.74 -17.96 26.67
C LEU A 705 -12.56 -19.23 26.36
N LEU A 706 -13.12 -19.34 25.16
CA LEU A 706 -13.85 -20.53 24.72
C LEU A 706 -12.94 -21.76 24.62
N THR A 707 -11.71 -21.58 24.13
CA THR A 707 -10.73 -22.65 23.91
C THR A 707 -10.16 -23.18 25.23
N PHE A 708 -9.63 -22.28 26.07
CA PHE A 708 -8.96 -22.67 27.30
C PHE A 708 -9.89 -22.80 28.50
N ARG A 709 -11.09 -22.18 28.43
CA ARG A 709 -12.06 -22.05 29.54
C ARG A 709 -11.42 -21.52 30.81
N SER A 710 -10.48 -20.58 30.66
CA SER A 710 -9.72 -20.01 31.76
C SER A 710 -9.31 -18.59 31.43
N TRP A 711 -9.81 -17.62 32.20
CA TRP A 711 -9.44 -16.21 32.04
C TRP A 711 -7.94 -15.98 32.28
N ARG A 712 -7.32 -16.77 33.17
CA ARG A 712 -5.87 -16.73 33.45
C ARG A 712 -5.05 -17.09 32.20
N ALA A 713 -5.48 -18.12 31.46
CA ALA A 713 -4.86 -18.52 30.21
C ALA A 713 -5.02 -17.45 29.12
N THR A 714 -6.24 -16.91 28.99
CA THR A 714 -6.54 -15.82 28.06
C THR A 714 -5.65 -14.61 28.31
N LEU A 715 -5.45 -14.22 29.57
CA LEU A 715 -4.56 -13.11 29.93
C LEU A 715 -3.09 -13.40 29.59
N CYS A 716 -2.61 -14.63 29.81
CA CYS A 716 -1.24 -15.03 29.46
C CYS A 716 -0.95 -14.93 27.96
N VAL A 717 -1.97 -15.09 27.11
CA VAL A 717 -1.84 -14.98 25.65
C VAL A 717 -2.05 -13.53 25.17
N LEU A 718 -3.05 -12.82 25.68
CA LEU A 718 -3.39 -11.47 25.23
C LEU A 718 -2.37 -10.41 25.63
N VAL A 719 -1.84 -10.44 26.86
CA VAL A 719 -0.95 -9.38 27.36
C VAL A 719 0.33 -9.23 26.52
N PRO A 720 1.04 -10.31 26.13
CA PRO A 720 2.13 -10.18 25.19
C PRO A 720 1.71 -9.57 23.85
N LEU A 721 0.56 -9.99 23.30
CA LEU A 721 0.08 -9.51 22.00
C LEU A 721 -0.25 -8.02 22.00
N THR A 722 -0.95 -7.53 23.04
CA THR A 722 -1.26 -6.10 23.18
C THR A 722 0.01 -5.26 23.32
N MET A 723 1.00 -5.78 24.05
CA MET A 723 2.30 -5.11 24.20
C MET A 723 3.04 -5.02 22.87
N VAL A 724 3.00 -6.09 22.04
CA VAL A 724 3.61 -6.06 20.69
C VAL A 724 2.93 -5.04 19.77
N SER A 725 1.60 -4.88 19.84
CA SER A 725 0.90 -3.82 19.08
C SER A 725 1.40 -2.42 19.45
N ILE A 726 1.56 -2.13 20.75
CA ILE A 726 2.12 -0.85 21.21
C ILE A 726 3.56 -0.67 20.73
N PHE A 727 4.34 -1.75 20.73
CA PHE A 727 5.73 -1.70 20.24
C PHE A 727 5.78 -1.46 18.72
N CYS A 728 4.82 -1.99 17.97
CA CYS A 728 4.67 -1.73 16.54
C CYS A 728 4.35 -0.26 16.29
N ASN A 729 3.41 0.34 17.04
CA ASN A 729 3.10 1.77 16.93
C ASN A 729 4.32 2.65 17.29
N ALA A 730 5.11 2.25 18.29
CA ALA A 730 6.36 2.92 18.64
C ALA A 730 7.41 2.83 17.52
N LEU A 731 7.56 1.64 16.91
CA LEU A 731 8.46 1.45 15.77
C LEU A 731 8.04 2.33 14.60
N MET A 732 6.74 2.37 14.29
CA MET A 732 6.19 3.24 13.25
C MET A 732 6.54 4.70 13.49
N ALA A 733 6.31 5.21 14.71
CA ALA A 733 6.68 6.57 15.09
C ALA A 733 8.19 6.85 14.95
N THR A 734 9.05 5.91 15.36
CA THR A 734 10.52 6.11 15.32
C THR A 734 11.12 6.03 13.92
N MET A 735 10.39 5.45 12.96
CA MET A 735 10.85 5.25 11.59
C MET A 735 10.15 6.17 10.60
N ASP A 736 9.42 7.18 11.09
CA ASP A 736 8.60 8.09 10.29
C ASP A 736 7.64 7.32 9.35
N ILE A 737 7.05 6.22 9.85
CA ILE A 737 6.01 5.47 9.15
C ILE A 737 4.66 5.90 9.71
N GLY A 738 3.90 6.64 8.93
CA GLY A 738 2.56 7.07 9.31
C GLY A 738 1.52 5.94 9.36
N LEU A 739 0.49 6.13 10.19
CA LEU A 739 -0.67 5.26 10.25
C LEU A 739 -1.66 5.64 9.13
N LYS A 740 -1.78 4.78 8.12
CA LYS A 740 -2.58 5.02 6.91
C LYS A 740 -3.26 3.74 6.44
N VAL A 741 -4.06 3.82 5.38
CA VAL A 741 -4.78 2.67 4.79
C VAL A 741 -3.87 1.47 4.54
N ALA A 742 -2.64 1.72 4.11
CA ALA A 742 -1.66 0.67 3.82
C ALA A 742 -1.08 0.00 5.07
N THR A 743 -0.89 0.73 6.17
CA THR A 743 -0.22 0.23 7.39
C THR A 743 -1.22 -0.25 8.45
N LEU A 744 -2.46 0.24 8.40
CA LEU A 744 -3.52 -0.11 9.33
C LEU A 744 -3.78 -1.64 9.41
N PRO A 745 -3.91 -2.39 8.28
CA PRO A 745 -4.11 -3.83 8.35
C PRO A 745 -2.91 -4.59 8.93
N VAL A 746 -1.69 -4.05 8.86
CA VAL A 746 -0.48 -4.75 9.32
C VAL A 746 -0.55 -5.09 10.80
N VAL A 747 -1.03 -4.15 11.63
CA VAL A 747 -1.16 -4.38 13.07
C VAL A 747 -2.16 -5.51 13.32
N ALA A 748 -3.30 -5.51 12.63
CA ALA A 748 -4.28 -6.58 12.70
C ALA A 748 -3.72 -7.93 12.24
N LEU A 749 -2.98 -7.94 11.11
CA LEU A 749 -2.33 -9.11 10.54
C LEU A 749 -1.27 -9.68 11.47
N GLY A 750 -0.41 -8.84 12.04
CA GLY A 750 0.62 -9.26 12.96
C GLY A 750 0.07 -9.76 14.30
N VAL A 751 -1.03 -9.19 14.80
CA VAL A 751 -1.74 -9.70 15.98
C VAL A 751 -2.39 -11.06 15.70
N GLY A 752 -3.06 -11.19 14.55
CA GLY A 752 -3.65 -12.45 14.09
C GLY A 752 -2.61 -13.55 14.04
N VAL A 753 -1.56 -13.40 13.25
CA VAL A 753 -0.48 -14.41 13.16
C VAL A 753 0.23 -14.62 14.51
N GLY A 754 0.41 -13.56 15.29
CA GLY A 754 1.07 -13.63 16.59
C GLY A 754 0.37 -14.50 17.62
N VAL A 755 -0.97 -14.60 17.55
CA VAL A 755 -1.76 -15.36 18.52
C VAL A 755 -1.44 -16.86 18.48
N ASP A 756 -1.05 -17.38 17.31
CA ASP A 756 -0.76 -18.79 17.10
C ASP A 756 0.35 -19.27 18.02
N TYR A 757 1.41 -18.47 18.20
CA TYR A 757 2.53 -18.83 19.06
C TYR A 757 2.08 -19.03 20.51
N GLY A 758 1.22 -18.14 21.00
CA GLY A 758 0.64 -18.22 22.34
C GLY A 758 -0.31 -19.42 22.49
N ILE A 759 -1.21 -19.62 21.53
CA ILE A 759 -2.21 -20.69 21.58
C ILE A 759 -1.56 -22.07 21.56
N TYR A 760 -0.64 -22.33 20.63
CA TYR A 760 0.02 -23.63 20.49
C TYR A 760 0.88 -23.98 21.71
N LEU A 761 1.62 -23.00 22.21
CA LEU A 761 2.48 -23.21 23.37
C LEU A 761 1.63 -23.43 24.63
N PHE A 762 0.60 -22.60 24.84
CA PHE A 762 -0.25 -22.69 26.03
C PHE A 762 -1.14 -23.94 26.04
N GLU A 763 -1.65 -24.38 24.89
CA GLU A 763 -2.38 -25.66 24.80
C GLU A 763 -1.54 -26.82 25.31
N ARG A 764 -0.26 -26.87 24.92
CA ARG A 764 0.63 -27.94 25.36
C ARG A 764 0.98 -27.84 26.85
N ILE A 765 1.19 -26.62 27.36
CA ILE A 765 1.35 -26.38 28.80
C ILE A 765 0.10 -26.88 29.55
N GLN A 766 -1.10 -26.56 29.06
CA GLN A 766 -2.35 -26.95 29.69
C GLN A 766 -2.53 -28.48 29.72
N HIS A 767 -2.01 -29.21 28.72
CA HIS A 767 -1.98 -30.66 28.73
C HIS A 767 -1.15 -31.19 29.91
N TYR A 768 0.10 -30.78 30.04
CA TYR A 768 0.98 -31.23 31.13
C TYR A 768 0.52 -30.77 32.52
N LEU A 769 -0.10 -29.59 32.63
CA LEU A 769 -0.74 -29.13 33.85
C LEU A 769 -1.92 -30.03 34.27
N ARG A 770 -2.64 -30.63 33.32
CA ARG A 770 -3.71 -31.61 33.62
C ARG A 770 -3.14 -32.96 34.05
N ASP A 771 -1.94 -33.29 33.59
CA ASP A 771 -1.18 -34.49 34.01
C ASP A 771 -0.51 -34.32 35.38
N GLY A 772 -0.81 -33.21 36.10
CA GLY A 772 -0.35 -32.96 37.46
C GLY A 772 1.06 -32.35 37.57
N GLN A 773 1.68 -31.96 36.46
CA GLN A 773 3.02 -31.36 36.49
C GLN A 773 2.99 -29.90 36.95
N PRO A 774 4.02 -29.42 37.69
CA PRO A 774 4.18 -28.00 37.99
C PRO A 774 4.32 -27.15 36.71
N PHE A 775 3.86 -25.90 36.75
CA PHE A 775 3.86 -25.01 35.57
C PHE A 775 5.23 -24.87 34.89
N GLY A 776 6.31 -24.69 35.67
CA GLY A 776 7.65 -24.54 35.10
C GLY A 776 8.14 -25.79 34.35
N GLU A 777 7.77 -26.97 34.83
CA GLU A 777 8.12 -28.24 34.18
C GLU A 777 7.23 -28.51 32.96
N ALA A 778 5.93 -28.24 33.08
CA ALA A 778 4.99 -28.27 31.97
C ALA A 778 5.42 -27.35 30.82
N PHE A 779 5.92 -26.15 31.13
CA PHE A 779 6.50 -25.23 30.14
C PHE A 779 7.76 -25.79 29.49
N ARG A 780 8.68 -26.37 30.28
CA ARG A 780 9.92 -26.96 29.78
C ARG A 780 9.63 -28.07 28.76
N GLU A 781 8.72 -28.97 29.08
CA GLU A 781 8.30 -30.06 28.19
C GLU A 781 7.57 -29.52 26.95
N ALA A 782 6.69 -28.54 27.11
CA ALA A 782 6.03 -27.88 25.98
C ALA A 782 7.01 -27.21 25.00
N MET A 783 8.07 -26.56 25.52
CA MET A 783 9.10 -25.92 24.70
C MET A 783 9.93 -26.92 23.89
N LEU A 784 10.27 -28.07 24.47
CA LEU A 784 11.04 -29.11 23.79
C LEU A 784 10.24 -29.75 22.64
N GLU A 785 8.95 -30.00 22.87
CA GLU A 785 8.10 -30.69 21.90
C GLU A 785 7.53 -29.77 20.80
N ARG A 786 7.14 -28.55 21.16
CA ARG A 786 6.45 -27.61 20.24
C ARG A 786 7.18 -26.29 20.05
N GLY A 787 7.86 -25.79 21.09
CA GLY A 787 8.56 -24.49 21.05
C GLY A 787 9.67 -24.42 20.00
N THR A 788 10.41 -25.51 19.79
CA THR A 788 11.45 -25.60 18.74
C THR A 788 10.91 -25.32 17.34
N ALA A 789 9.74 -25.89 17.01
CA ALA A 789 9.09 -25.67 15.73
C ALA A 789 8.53 -24.25 15.61
N ALA A 790 7.95 -23.70 16.70
CA ALA A 790 7.41 -22.33 16.71
C ALA A 790 8.49 -21.25 16.55
N VAL A 791 9.64 -21.41 17.21
CA VAL A 791 10.79 -20.50 17.06
C VAL A 791 11.32 -20.53 15.63
N PHE A 792 11.48 -21.74 15.08
CA PHE A 792 11.95 -21.92 13.72
C PHE A 792 11.03 -21.25 12.71
N THR A 793 9.70 -21.43 12.85
CA THR A 793 8.74 -20.82 11.94
C THR A 793 8.75 -19.30 12.06
N ALA A 794 8.75 -18.74 13.28
CA ALA A 794 8.82 -17.29 13.48
C ALA A 794 10.06 -16.66 12.82
N ILE A 795 11.25 -17.24 13.01
CA ILE A 795 12.49 -16.76 12.39
C ILE A 795 12.41 -16.89 10.86
N THR A 796 11.91 -18.01 10.35
CA THR A 796 11.81 -18.24 8.90
C THR A 796 10.86 -17.23 8.25
N MET A 797 9.70 -17.00 8.86
CA MET A 797 8.71 -16.03 8.41
C MET A 797 9.26 -14.59 8.48
N ALA A 798 9.95 -14.25 9.57
CA ALA A 798 10.56 -12.93 9.75
C ALA A 798 11.66 -12.65 8.71
N ILE A 799 12.53 -13.61 8.42
CA ILE A 799 13.57 -13.45 7.39
C ILE A 799 12.93 -13.37 6.01
N GLY A 800 11.97 -14.25 5.70
CA GLY A 800 11.30 -14.28 4.40
C GLY A 800 10.58 -12.96 4.10
N VAL A 801 9.72 -12.51 4.99
CA VAL A 801 8.97 -11.24 4.83
C VAL A 801 9.88 -10.02 5.01
N GLY A 802 10.92 -10.10 5.85
CA GLY A 802 11.90 -9.04 6.03
C GLY A 802 12.69 -8.71 4.76
N THR A 803 12.77 -9.61 3.78
CA THR A 803 13.38 -9.28 2.47
C THR A 803 12.64 -8.17 1.72
N TRP A 804 11.38 -7.91 2.05
CA TRP A 804 10.59 -6.87 1.39
C TRP A 804 11.01 -5.47 1.76
N THR A 805 11.75 -5.30 2.86
CA THR A 805 12.37 -4.02 3.21
C THR A 805 13.29 -3.50 2.10
N PHE A 806 13.67 -4.34 1.12
CA PHE A 806 14.42 -3.96 -0.08
C PHE A 806 13.54 -3.62 -1.30
N SER A 807 12.21 -3.71 -1.21
CA SER A 807 11.30 -3.40 -2.32
C SER A 807 11.38 -1.93 -2.75
N ALA A 808 11.23 -1.67 -4.05
CA ALA A 808 11.14 -0.31 -4.60
C ALA A 808 9.86 0.41 -4.14
N LEU A 809 8.81 -0.35 -3.85
CA LEU A 809 7.55 0.16 -3.30
C LEU A 809 7.70 0.38 -1.80
N LYS A 810 7.54 1.63 -1.35
CA LYS A 810 7.76 2.02 0.05
C LYS A 810 6.72 1.37 0.96
N PHE A 811 5.43 1.38 0.59
CA PHE A 811 4.40 0.75 1.40
C PHE A 811 4.69 -0.74 1.64
N GLN A 812 5.15 -1.47 0.62
CA GLN A 812 5.56 -2.87 0.77
C GLN A 812 6.77 -3.04 1.69
N ALA A 813 7.76 -2.15 1.57
CA ALA A 813 8.95 -2.17 2.42
C ALA A 813 8.62 -1.90 3.89
N ASP A 814 7.74 -0.93 4.16
CA ASP A 814 7.27 -0.57 5.48
C ASP A 814 6.48 -1.75 6.09
N MET A 815 5.53 -2.35 5.35
CA MET A 815 4.79 -3.53 5.80
C MET A 815 5.71 -4.73 6.09
N GLY A 816 6.69 -4.98 5.23
CA GLY A 816 7.65 -6.08 5.40
C GLY A 816 8.48 -5.94 6.68
N LEU A 817 8.91 -4.73 6.98
CA LEU A 817 9.64 -4.41 8.19
C LEU A 817 8.76 -4.59 9.45
N LEU A 818 7.56 -4.02 9.43
CA LEU A 818 6.61 -4.11 10.55
C LEU A 818 6.20 -5.56 10.82
N LEU A 819 5.86 -6.35 9.79
CA LEU A 819 5.51 -7.76 9.95
C LEU A 819 6.69 -8.61 10.45
N SER A 820 7.89 -8.40 9.91
CA SER A 820 9.09 -9.09 10.37
C SER A 820 9.37 -8.83 11.86
N PHE A 821 9.28 -7.56 12.27
CA PHE A 821 9.36 -7.16 13.67
C PHE A 821 8.28 -7.83 14.51
N MET A 822 7.02 -7.77 14.09
CA MET A 822 5.90 -8.36 14.84
C MET A 822 6.05 -9.88 14.99
N PHE A 823 6.48 -10.62 13.96
CA PHE A 823 6.69 -12.06 14.08
C PHE A 823 7.77 -12.41 15.11
N LEU A 824 8.89 -11.68 15.12
CA LEU A 824 9.97 -11.88 16.09
C LEU A 824 9.54 -11.52 17.50
N VAL A 825 8.92 -10.35 17.68
CA VAL A 825 8.54 -9.86 19.02
C VAL A 825 7.36 -10.65 19.59
N ASN A 826 6.40 -11.09 18.77
CA ASN A 826 5.33 -11.99 19.23
C ASN A 826 5.89 -13.34 19.69
N MET A 827 6.86 -13.90 18.95
CA MET A 827 7.55 -15.13 19.35
C MET A 827 8.29 -14.93 20.70
N LEU A 828 9.01 -13.82 20.86
CA LEU A 828 9.69 -13.50 22.13
C LEU A 828 8.68 -13.30 23.28
N GLY A 829 7.56 -12.63 23.01
CA GLY A 829 6.46 -12.47 23.97
C GLY A 829 5.88 -13.81 24.42
N ALA A 830 5.67 -14.75 23.50
CA ALA A 830 5.17 -16.09 23.79
C ALA A 830 6.18 -16.95 24.59
N ILE A 831 7.48 -16.77 24.40
CA ILE A 831 8.52 -17.59 25.05
C ILE A 831 9.01 -16.98 26.37
N CYS A 832 8.93 -15.67 26.52
CA CYS A 832 9.43 -14.97 27.72
C CYS A 832 8.30 -14.50 28.62
N LEU A 833 7.36 -13.70 28.10
CA LEU A 833 6.35 -13.02 28.92
C LEU A 833 5.17 -13.94 29.29
N LEU A 834 4.66 -14.73 28.33
CA LEU A 834 3.59 -15.69 28.57
C LEU A 834 3.91 -16.68 29.71
N PRO A 835 5.08 -17.35 29.77
CA PRO A 835 5.40 -18.23 30.89
C PRO A 835 5.68 -17.48 32.19
N ALA A 836 6.19 -16.25 32.14
CA ALA A 836 6.37 -15.43 33.35
C ALA A 836 5.02 -15.11 34.00
N LEU A 837 4.02 -14.72 33.20
CA LEU A 837 2.63 -14.53 33.64
C LEU A 837 2.03 -15.83 34.18
N GLY A 838 2.20 -16.93 33.46
CA GLY A 838 1.69 -18.23 33.86
C GLY A 838 2.29 -18.76 35.16
N ALA A 839 3.58 -18.53 35.42
CA ALA A 839 4.26 -18.93 36.65
C ALA A 839 3.66 -18.29 37.91
N TRP A 840 3.12 -17.07 37.78
CA TRP A 840 2.43 -16.37 38.88
C TRP A 840 0.95 -16.75 38.96
N LEU A 841 0.24 -16.81 37.83
CA LEU A 841 -1.21 -17.07 37.79
C LEU A 841 -1.59 -18.53 38.11
N PHE A 842 -0.68 -19.50 37.87
CA PHE A 842 -0.91 -20.92 38.10
C PHE A 842 -0.10 -21.49 39.29
N ARG A 843 0.42 -20.62 40.16
CA ARG A 843 1.27 -20.97 41.31
C ARG A 843 0.62 -21.92 42.33
N GLU A 844 -0.71 -21.93 42.44
CA GLU A 844 -1.46 -22.65 43.49
C GLU A 844 -1.74 -24.14 43.22
N ARG A 845 -1.45 -24.67 42.02
CA ARG A 845 -1.74 -26.09 41.68
C ARG A 845 -0.68 -27.10 42.11
N ALA A 846 0.38 -26.66 42.80
CA ALA A 846 1.41 -27.56 43.32
C ALA A 846 0.94 -28.23 44.63
N ALA A 847 0.09 -29.26 44.53
CA ALA A 847 -0.05 -30.20 45.64
C ALA A 847 1.25 -31.03 45.76
N PRO A 848 1.81 -31.22 46.97
CA PRO A 848 3.01 -32.05 47.15
C PRO A 848 2.70 -33.49 46.76
N GLN A 849 3.52 -34.10 45.89
CA GLN A 849 3.45 -35.56 45.67
C GLN A 849 3.78 -36.29 46.98
N PRO A 850 3.01 -37.32 47.38
CA PRO A 850 3.42 -38.21 48.46
C PRO A 850 4.72 -38.90 48.04
N LYS A 851 5.75 -38.85 48.90
CA LYS A 851 7.04 -39.51 48.67
C LYS A 851 6.81 -40.99 48.28
N PRO A 852 7.48 -41.52 47.25
CA PRO A 852 7.41 -42.95 46.96
C PRO A 852 7.94 -43.72 48.16
N ALA A 853 7.14 -44.68 48.64
CA ALA A 853 7.54 -45.57 49.73
C ALA A 853 8.77 -46.38 49.30
N PRO A 854 9.75 -46.60 50.19
CA PRO A 854 10.94 -47.37 49.85
C PRO A 854 10.55 -48.80 49.49
N HIS A 855 11.03 -49.26 48.33
CA HIS A 855 10.94 -50.65 47.89
C HIS A 855 11.49 -51.57 48.98
N ARG A 856 10.61 -52.37 49.60
CA ARG A 856 11.03 -53.57 50.32
C ARG A 856 11.47 -54.59 49.27
N VAL A 857 12.76 -54.91 49.29
CA VAL A 857 13.31 -56.09 48.63
C VAL A 857 12.69 -57.30 49.31
N ALA A 858 11.94 -58.10 48.55
CA ALA A 858 11.49 -59.40 49.00
C ALA A 858 12.55 -60.42 48.58
N GLU A 859 13.23 -60.99 49.57
CA GLU A 859 13.90 -62.29 49.45
C GLU A 859 12.83 -63.39 49.44
N ALA A 860 12.83 -64.21 48.38
CA ALA A 860 12.48 -65.63 48.37
C ALA A 860 12.88 -66.23 47.02
#